data_AF-A0A369RZU6-F1
#
_entry.id   AF-A0A369RZU6-F1
#
_cell.length_a   1.000
_cell.length_b   1.000
_cell.length_c   1.000
_cell.angle_alpha   90.00
_cell.angle_beta   90.00
_cell.angle_gamma   90.00
#
_symmetry.space_group_name_H-M   'P 1'
#
loop_
_entity.id
_entity.type
_entity.pdbx_description
1 polymer ?
#
loop_
_entity_poly.entity_id
_entity_poly.type
_entity_poly.pdbx_seq_one_letter_code
_entity_poly.pdbx_strand_id
1 'polypeptide(L)'
;MAATRGICLALSLFVICCSALQVDVVPENDLLQLIQKLKAAQPYKDLVTAYYSVVGLEALNEKVPENQDVCAFIKKSMTSNLVNLYFGAFIGDSLKCNLTPPKDAQKVLNDVILDGRTTFLIYQAVGALTKFNLKVDASMVVKSLKSALEKDDSTASHSFAFHAAAFLPKDADIGTIPNAIGEVLNQADEIGDKYLQFDGGIRDTILFVTGVYRLCYARGLTPAIDNDQAIKLANYIVSKRHVGSVRNAYYVALGLQAFTENKFQIPGSVVLTSQALIRKNDGNIVVKACNILGKPLPKMDVKATSIVSTEGNTIASDVDLVEKSAGEYQFDFNKMKPERGFYTVHFNVAPVVEDKRLIGLQDSSFKVKKVVNVAVESFKVKTSDIDQASVQKEARATFPKGLASNIQADEHSNVAIEFIVKDVEKNVEIVPQQAFLRLACDKCNVDRSFLFTNRNEQLLSLELDITELRKTFYSQSGNYSMDVIIGDPTFSNQIYWKVGSLSLKFTTTGAAAPATKIPPSSKPEIQHVFRVPEKRPPELVSKAFTLLVLSPLVIMFVMWNLFGANVSNFSFTLPNIVFHLGVGAIFLLYYCYWTNLNMFTTLKYLAVIGGITFVSGTSDITELRKTFYSQSGNYSMDVIIGDPTFSNQIYWKVGSLSLKFTTTGAAAPATKIPPSSKPEIQHVFRVPEKRPPELVSKAFTLLVLSPLVIMFVMWNLFGANVSNFSFTLPNIVFHLGVGAIFLLYYCYWTNLNMFTTLKYLAVIGGITFVSGTSWNLFGANVSNFSFTLPNIVFHLGVGAIFLLYYCYWTNLNMFTTLKYLAVIGGITFVSGTSVLRSIANDRMKKELR
;
A
#
# COMPACT_ATOMS: atom_id res chain seq x y z
N MET A 1 -24.59 -41.87 4.21
CA MET A 1 -23.63 -41.35 5.20
C MET A 1 -22.62 -40.31 4.66
N ALA A 2 -22.52 -40.07 3.34
CA ALA A 2 -21.64 -39.02 2.79
C ALA A 2 -22.29 -37.61 2.74
N ALA A 3 -23.62 -37.52 2.77
CA ALA A 3 -24.35 -36.23 2.73
C ALA A 3 -24.33 -35.46 4.07
N THR A 4 -24.20 -36.16 5.19
CA THR A 4 -24.16 -35.56 6.54
C THR A 4 -22.80 -34.94 6.90
N ARG A 5 -21.71 -35.33 6.22
CA ARG A 5 -20.37 -34.73 6.42
C ARG A 5 -20.19 -33.38 5.71
N GLY A 6 -20.93 -33.13 4.62
CA GLY A 6 -20.89 -31.84 3.92
C GLY A 6 -21.61 -30.71 4.68
N ILE A 7 -22.63 -31.05 5.46
CA ILE A 7 -23.39 -30.08 6.26
C ILE A 7 -22.62 -29.69 7.54
N CYS A 8 -21.86 -30.61 8.14
CA CYS A 8 -20.99 -30.28 9.27
C CYS A 8 -19.82 -29.35 8.89
N LEU A 9 -19.28 -29.46 7.67
CA LEU A 9 -18.19 -28.58 7.22
C LEU A 9 -18.66 -27.14 6.94
N ALA A 10 -19.94 -26.96 6.55
CA ALA A 10 -20.55 -25.65 6.35
C ALA A 10 -20.97 -24.99 7.67
N LEU A 11 -21.34 -25.79 8.69
CA LEU A 11 -21.65 -25.29 10.04
C LEU A 11 -20.39 -25.06 10.90
N SER A 12 -19.26 -25.71 10.63
CA SER A 12 -17.97 -25.40 11.30
C SER A 12 -17.29 -24.14 10.76
N LEU A 13 -17.75 -23.58 9.64
CA LEU A 13 -17.30 -22.28 9.10
C LEU A 13 -18.05 -21.08 9.70
N PHE A 14 -18.98 -21.32 10.64
CA PHE A 14 -19.70 -20.29 11.40
C PHE A 14 -19.32 -20.25 12.88
N VAL A 15 -18.15 -20.77 13.26
CA VAL A 15 -17.44 -20.19 14.39
C VAL A 15 -16.74 -18.97 13.82
N ILE A 16 -17.38 -17.80 13.93
CA ILE A 16 -16.65 -16.55 13.96
C ILE A 16 -15.66 -16.74 15.10
N CYS A 17 -14.43 -17.13 14.76
CA CYS A 17 -13.31 -17.03 15.67
C CYS A 17 -13.16 -15.52 15.83
N CYS A 18 -13.93 -14.95 16.74
CA CYS A 18 -13.77 -13.59 17.21
C CYS A 18 -12.43 -13.63 17.94
N SER A 19 -11.34 -13.51 17.19
CA SER A 19 -10.04 -13.29 17.76
C SER A 19 -10.18 -12.00 18.54
N ALA A 20 -10.23 -12.14 19.88
CA ALA A 20 -10.36 -11.01 20.77
C ALA A 20 -9.34 -9.93 20.40
N LEU A 21 -9.77 -8.68 20.46
CA LEU A 21 -8.94 -7.54 20.11
C LEU A 21 -7.78 -7.43 21.12
N GLN A 22 -6.65 -8.02 20.78
CA GLN A 22 -5.48 -8.05 21.65
C GLN A 22 -4.73 -6.71 21.61
N VAL A 23 -4.29 -6.25 22.77
CA VAL A 23 -3.45 -5.05 22.91
C VAL A 23 -2.01 -5.38 22.53
N ASP A 24 -1.45 -4.64 21.57
CA ASP A 24 -0.05 -4.73 21.17
C ASP A 24 0.84 -4.04 22.22
N VAL A 25 2.06 -4.56 22.42
CA VAL A 25 3.06 -4.00 23.34
C VAL A 25 4.29 -3.58 22.54
N VAL A 26 4.87 -2.43 22.88
CA VAL A 26 6.16 -1.98 22.33
C VAL A 26 7.25 -2.91 22.86
N PRO A 27 7.98 -3.64 22.00
CA PRO A 27 9.12 -4.45 22.44
C PRO A 27 10.18 -3.59 23.12
N GLU A 28 10.86 -4.12 24.13
CA GLU A 28 11.84 -3.38 24.94
C GLU A 28 12.96 -2.76 24.08
N ASN A 29 13.48 -3.51 23.10
CA ASN A 29 14.49 -3.01 22.16
C ASN A 29 13.98 -1.83 21.31
N ASP A 30 12.72 -1.85 20.90
CA ASP A 30 12.13 -0.78 20.10
C ASP A 30 11.88 0.47 20.94
N LEU A 31 11.48 0.30 22.21
CA LEU A 31 11.37 1.40 23.17
C LEU A 31 12.74 2.05 23.42
N LEU A 32 13.80 1.25 23.58
CA LEU A 32 15.17 1.77 23.72
C LEU A 32 15.61 2.55 22.47
N GLN A 33 15.31 2.07 21.26
CA GLN A 33 15.60 2.80 20.03
C GLN A 33 14.85 4.13 19.95
N LEU A 34 13.57 4.15 20.35
CA LEU A 34 12.77 5.37 20.41
C LEU A 34 13.38 6.41 21.37
N ILE A 35 13.77 5.97 22.56
CA ILE A 35 14.45 6.80 23.58
C ILE A 35 15.79 7.32 23.05
N GLN A 36 16.60 6.45 22.44
CA GLN A 36 17.88 6.83 21.85
C GLN A 36 17.70 7.86 20.73
N LYS A 37 16.67 7.73 19.89
CA LYS A 37 16.36 8.69 18.82
C LYS A 37 16.07 10.08 19.38
N LEU A 38 15.37 10.17 20.52
CA LEU A 38 15.10 11.43 21.21
C LEU A 38 16.36 12.00 21.87
N LYS A 39 17.19 11.17 22.53
CA LYS A 39 18.45 11.60 23.17
C LYS A 39 19.49 12.08 22.15
N ALA A 40 19.57 11.42 20.98
CA ALA A 40 20.51 11.75 19.90
C ALA A 40 20.23 13.11 19.20
N ALA A 41 19.17 13.81 19.57
CA ALA A 41 18.89 15.15 19.07
C ALA A 41 19.81 16.23 19.68
N GLN A 42 20.56 15.91 20.73
CA GLN A 42 21.56 16.79 21.32
C GLN A 42 22.89 16.78 20.53
N PRO A 43 23.62 17.91 20.47
CA PRO A 43 23.24 19.23 20.98
C PRO A 43 22.18 19.90 20.10
N TYR A 44 21.25 20.63 20.73
CA TYR A 44 20.12 21.22 20.03
C TYR A 44 20.52 22.42 19.17
N LYS A 45 20.08 22.43 17.90
CA LYS A 45 20.31 23.53 16.96
C LYS A 45 19.21 24.60 17.00
N ASP A 46 18.00 24.20 17.39
CA ASP A 46 16.80 25.04 17.40
C ASP A 46 15.82 24.58 18.48
N LEU A 47 14.91 25.48 18.88
CA LEU A 47 13.91 25.21 19.93
C LEU A 47 12.88 24.14 19.52
N VAL A 48 12.59 23.98 18.23
CA VAL A 48 11.60 23.00 17.77
C VAL A 48 12.12 21.58 17.96
N THR A 49 13.37 21.34 17.56
CA THR A 49 14.07 20.06 17.77
C THR A 49 14.25 19.78 19.26
N ALA A 50 14.62 20.79 20.05
CA ALA A 50 14.72 20.67 21.51
C ALA A 50 13.38 20.29 22.14
N TYR A 51 12.27 20.91 21.71
CA TYR A 51 10.92 20.59 22.19
C TYR A 51 10.55 19.14 21.93
N TYR A 52 10.73 18.65 20.70
CA TYR A 52 10.39 17.27 20.37
C TYR A 52 11.22 16.27 21.19
N SER A 53 12.51 16.54 21.38
CA SER A 53 13.38 15.70 22.21
C SER A 53 12.98 15.72 23.70
N VAL A 54 12.92 16.91 24.31
CA VAL A 54 12.70 17.08 25.76
C VAL A 54 11.32 16.60 26.19
N VAL A 55 10.26 17.09 25.53
CA VAL A 55 8.89 16.73 25.88
C VAL A 55 8.61 15.26 25.53
N GLY A 56 9.25 14.74 24.47
CA GLY A 56 9.16 13.32 24.12
C GLY A 56 9.81 12.42 25.19
N LEU A 57 10.95 12.83 25.75
CA LEU A 57 11.61 12.09 26.85
C LEU A 57 10.79 12.16 28.14
N GLU A 58 10.26 13.34 28.49
CA GLU A 58 9.34 13.49 29.63
C GLU A 58 8.12 12.58 29.50
N ALA A 59 7.52 12.48 28.30
CA ALA A 59 6.37 11.63 28.04
C ALA A 59 6.65 10.14 28.28
N LEU A 60 7.90 9.68 28.08
CA LEU A 60 8.33 8.31 28.36
C LEU A 60 8.84 8.12 29.80
N ASN A 61 8.77 9.16 30.64
CA ASN A 61 9.35 9.23 31.98
C ASN A 61 10.88 9.00 31.98
N GLU A 62 11.55 9.54 30.95
CA GLU A 62 13.00 9.49 30.76
C GLU A 62 13.66 10.84 31.06
N LYS A 63 14.84 10.81 31.67
CA LYS A 63 15.59 12.04 31.95
C LYS A 63 16.28 12.56 30.69
N VAL A 64 16.26 13.88 30.53
CA VAL A 64 17.06 14.58 29.52
C VAL A 64 18.53 14.62 30.01
N PRO A 65 19.51 14.25 29.17
CA PRO A 65 20.92 14.40 29.51
C PRO A 65 21.28 15.90 29.62
N GLU A 66 22.01 16.28 30.67
CA GLU A 66 22.61 17.63 30.85
C GLU A 66 21.62 18.81 30.85
N ASN A 67 20.60 18.76 31.72
CA ASN A 67 19.50 19.76 31.80
C ASN A 67 19.94 21.23 31.91
N GLN A 68 21.06 21.53 32.56
CA GLN A 68 21.47 22.91 32.87
C GLN A 68 21.85 23.70 31.61
N ASP A 69 22.49 23.05 30.63
CA ASP A 69 22.89 23.67 29.36
C ASP A 69 21.68 23.91 28.46
N VAL A 70 20.65 23.05 28.56
CA VAL A 70 19.39 23.23 27.84
C VAL A 70 18.62 24.45 28.35
N CYS A 71 18.54 24.65 29.67
CA CYS A 71 17.92 25.86 30.23
C CYS A 71 18.65 27.14 29.80
N ALA A 72 19.98 27.12 29.73
CA ALA A 72 20.78 28.24 29.25
C ALA A 72 20.53 28.52 27.75
N PHE A 73 20.46 27.46 26.93
CA PHE A 73 20.12 27.55 25.51
C PHE A 73 18.74 28.20 25.29
N ILE A 74 17.71 27.77 26.03
CA ILE A 74 16.37 28.36 25.92
C ILE A 74 16.38 29.85 26.26
N LYS A 75 17.05 30.25 27.34
CA LYS A 75 17.17 31.67 27.73
C LYS A 75 17.80 32.51 26.63
N LYS A 76 18.81 31.98 25.94
CA LYS A 76 19.50 32.67 24.83
C LYS A 76 18.64 32.75 23.57
N SER A 77 17.83 31.73 23.30
CA SER A 77 17.03 31.61 22.07
C SER A 77 15.62 32.21 22.18
N MET A 78 15.17 32.61 23.37
CA MET A 78 13.83 33.16 23.60
C MET A 78 13.68 34.56 23.00
N THR A 79 12.72 34.74 22.08
CA THR A 79 12.34 36.04 21.52
C THR A 79 10.82 36.19 21.49
N SER A 80 10.33 37.42 21.30
CA SER A 80 8.90 37.77 21.29
C SER A 80 8.19 37.37 19.98
N ASN A 81 8.33 36.11 19.57
CA ASN A 81 7.55 35.51 18.49
C ASN A 81 6.80 34.26 18.99
N LEU A 82 5.68 33.91 18.35
CA LEU A 82 4.83 32.78 18.78
C LEU A 82 5.62 31.47 18.90
N VAL A 83 6.46 31.17 17.90
CA VAL A 83 7.21 29.91 17.80
C VAL A 83 8.17 29.74 18.97
N ASN A 84 9.00 30.75 19.28
CA ASN A 84 9.98 30.63 20.37
C ASN A 84 9.29 30.69 21.73
N LEU A 85 8.25 31.51 21.88
CA LEU A 85 7.45 31.56 23.11
C LEU A 85 6.81 30.21 23.41
N TYR A 86 6.14 29.58 22.44
CA TYR A 86 5.51 28.27 22.63
C TYR A 86 6.54 27.18 22.95
N PHE A 87 7.54 26.97 22.09
CA PHE A 87 8.49 25.89 22.29
C PHE A 87 9.33 26.12 23.55
N GLY A 88 9.78 27.34 23.79
CA GLY A 88 10.55 27.69 24.98
C GLY A 88 9.77 27.53 26.28
N ALA A 89 8.48 27.89 26.31
CA ALA A 89 7.64 27.71 27.50
C ALA A 89 7.45 26.24 27.88
N PHE A 90 7.17 25.38 26.89
CA PHE A 90 6.96 23.96 27.14
C PHE A 90 8.24 23.24 27.56
N ILE A 91 9.37 23.51 26.89
CA ILE A 91 10.67 22.94 27.30
C ILE A 91 11.00 23.41 28.73
N GLY A 92 10.80 24.70 29.01
CA GLY A 92 11.03 25.29 30.32
C GLY A 92 10.20 24.65 31.43
N ASP A 93 8.90 24.41 31.18
CA ASP A 93 8.03 23.72 32.14
C ASP A 93 8.42 22.26 32.34
N SER A 94 8.80 21.55 31.26
CA SER A 94 9.22 20.13 31.32
C SER A 94 10.49 19.96 32.16
N LEU A 95 11.46 20.88 32.01
CA LEU A 95 12.73 20.86 32.74
C LEU A 95 12.72 21.65 34.05
N LYS A 96 11.59 22.31 34.38
CA LYS A 96 11.47 23.24 35.51
C LYS A 96 12.54 24.35 35.50
N CYS A 97 12.87 24.87 34.32
CA CYS A 97 13.78 26.00 34.17
C CYS A 97 13.15 27.28 34.74
N ASN A 98 13.91 28.08 35.49
CA ASN A 98 13.47 29.42 35.91
C ASN A 98 13.59 30.41 34.72
N LEU A 99 12.52 30.50 33.91
CA LEU A 99 12.40 31.35 32.73
C LEU A 99 11.47 32.53 33.01
N THR A 100 11.87 33.73 32.58
CA THR A 100 11.01 34.93 32.58
C THR A 100 10.58 35.23 31.15
N PRO A 101 9.27 35.32 30.85
CA PRO A 101 8.82 35.65 29.50
C PRO A 101 9.23 37.08 29.11
N PRO A 102 9.45 37.36 27.81
CA PRO A 102 9.64 38.73 27.31
C PRO A 102 8.47 39.66 27.72
N LYS A 103 8.76 40.95 27.94
CA LYS A 103 7.78 41.92 28.48
C LYS A 103 6.52 42.07 27.62
N ASP A 104 6.65 41.92 26.31
CA ASP A 104 5.58 42.04 25.32
C ASP A 104 4.89 40.70 24.99
N ALA A 105 5.32 39.59 25.60
CA ALA A 105 4.79 38.25 25.30
C ALA A 105 3.27 38.15 25.48
N GLN A 106 2.70 38.76 26.53
CA GLN A 106 1.25 38.78 26.76
C GLN A 106 0.49 39.39 25.56
N LYS A 107 1.00 40.51 25.04
CA LYS A 107 0.37 41.20 23.91
C LYS A 107 0.51 40.37 22.64
N VAL A 108 1.71 39.90 22.32
CA VAL A 108 1.98 39.09 21.12
C VAL A 108 1.09 37.84 21.07
N LEU A 109 0.94 37.14 22.19
CA LEU A 109 0.13 35.92 22.25
C LEU A 109 -1.38 36.22 22.15
N ASN A 110 -1.86 37.29 22.77
CA ASN A 110 -3.25 37.73 22.64
C ASN A 110 -3.58 38.18 21.21
N ASP A 111 -2.66 38.91 20.55
CA ASP A 111 -2.83 39.36 19.16
C ASP A 111 -2.94 38.16 18.20
N VAL A 112 -2.19 37.08 18.42
CA VAL A 112 -2.30 35.83 17.65
C VAL A 112 -3.67 35.16 17.85
N ILE A 113 -4.18 35.14 19.07
CA ILE A 113 -5.51 34.57 19.37
C ILE A 113 -6.61 35.38 18.69
N LEU A 114 -6.50 36.72 18.72
CA LEU A 114 -7.47 37.63 18.09
C LEU A 114 -7.46 37.55 16.57
N ASP A 115 -6.28 37.42 15.94
CA ASP A 115 -6.14 37.21 14.49
C ASP A 115 -6.84 35.91 14.05
N GLY A 116 -6.89 34.90 14.92
CA GLY A 116 -7.82 33.77 14.80
C GLY A 116 -7.71 32.96 13.51
N ARG A 117 -6.53 32.97 12.87
CA ARG A 117 -6.34 32.37 11.53
C ARG A 117 -6.51 30.86 11.51
N THR A 118 -5.94 30.15 12.48
CA THR A 118 -6.05 28.69 12.58
C THR A 118 -6.09 28.23 14.05
N THR A 119 -6.77 27.12 14.31
CA THR A 119 -6.82 26.47 15.63
C THR A 119 -5.43 26.07 16.13
N PHE A 120 -4.51 25.70 15.25
CA PHE A 120 -3.10 25.44 15.57
C PHE A 120 -2.40 26.63 16.21
N LEU A 121 -2.52 27.84 15.63
CA LEU A 121 -1.89 29.04 16.16
C LEU A 121 -2.51 29.45 17.51
N ILE A 122 -3.83 29.32 17.63
CA ILE A 122 -4.55 29.59 18.89
C ILE A 122 -4.08 28.61 19.97
N TYR A 123 -4.00 27.31 19.67
CA TYR A 123 -3.47 26.28 20.58
C TYR A 123 -2.07 26.63 21.07
N GLN A 124 -1.16 27.02 20.17
CA GLN A 124 0.19 27.41 20.56
C GLN A 124 0.20 28.66 21.44
N ALA A 125 -0.60 29.67 21.12
CA ALA A 125 -0.64 30.91 21.89
C ALA A 125 -1.19 30.68 23.31
N VAL A 126 -2.29 29.94 23.43
CA VAL A 126 -2.92 29.61 24.72
C VAL A 126 -2.03 28.71 25.56
N GLY A 127 -1.38 27.73 24.94
CA GLY A 127 -0.40 26.87 25.61
C GLY A 127 0.76 27.68 26.18
N ALA A 128 1.33 28.61 25.40
CA ALA A 128 2.41 29.47 25.87
C ALA A 128 1.97 30.39 27.03
N LEU A 129 0.79 31.02 26.92
CA LEU A 129 0.23 31.84 28.01
C LEU A 129 0.12 31.02 29.30
N THR A 130 -0.43 29.81 29.20
CA THR A 130 -0.66 28.93 30.35
C THR A 130 0.66 28.48 30.98
N LYS A 131 1.63 28.05 30.18
CA LYS A 131 2.95 27.58 30.68
C LYS A 131 3.80 28.69 31.28
N PHE A 132 3.62 29.94 30.86
CA PHE A 132 4.25 31.10 31.50
C PHE A 132 3.45 31.68 32.68
N ASN A 133 2.30 31.09 33.05
CA ASN A 133 1.37 31.65 34.04
C ASN A 133 0.92 33.09 33.72
N LEU A 134 0.76 33.41 32.43
CA LEU A 134 0.21 34.66 31.93
C LEU A 134 -1.32 34.60 31.88
N LYS A 135 -1.98 35.77 31.81
CA LYS A 135 -3.45 35.84 31.84
C LYS A 135 -4.03 35.29 30.54
N VAL A 136 -4.98 34.33 30.66
CA VAL A 136 -5.73 33.77 29.53
C VAL A 136 -7.18 34.27 29.58
N ASP A 137 -7.64 34.91 28.51
CA ASP A 137 -9.04 35.29 28.34
C ASP A 137 -9.81 34.15 27.68
N ALA A 138 -10.55 33.38 28.48
CA ALA A 138 -11.25 32.20 27.99
C ALA A 138 -12.36 32.53 26.98
N SER A 139 -13.07 33.64 27.16
CA SER A 139 -14.15 34.06 26.24
C SER A 139 -13.59 34.40 24.87
N MET A 140 -12.48 35.15 24.84
CA MET A 140 -11.75 35.47 23.62
C MET A 140 -11.26 34.20 22.91
N VAL A 141 -10.64 33.27 23.63
CA VAL A 141 -10.14 32.01 23.06
C VAL A 141 -11.26 31.18 22.46
N VAL A 142 -12.36 30.97 23.18
CA VAL A 142 -13.49 30.16 22.71
C VAL A 142 -14.13 30.79 21.48
N LYS A 143 -14.28 32.12 21.44
CA LYS A 143 -14.77 32.85 20.26
C LYS A 143 -13.85 32.66 19.06
N SER A 144 -12.55 32.78 19.24
CA SER A 144 -11.56 32.59 18.16
C SER A 144 -11.50 31.13 17.68
N LEU A 145 -11.60 30.15 18.58
CA LEU A 145 -11.65 28.74 18.23
C LEU A 145 -12.89 28.41 17.39
N LYS A 146 -14.07 28.89 17.79
CA LYS A 146 -15.31 28.72 17.00
C LYS A 146 -15.15 29.29 15.59
N SER A 147 -14.65 30.53 15.48
CA SER A 147 -14.44 31.15 14.16
C SER A 147 -13.41 30.43 13.30
N ALA A 148 -12.38 29.83 13.91
CA ALA A 148 -11.40 29.03 13.18
C ALA A 148 -11.95 27.67 12.73
N LEU A 149 -12.76 27.01 13.57
CA LEU A 149 -13.43 25.74 13.24
C LEU A 149 -14.48 25.89 12.14
N GLU A 150 -15.19 27.03 12.08
CA GLU A 150 -16.10 27.36 10.97
C GLU A 150 -15.37 27.46 9.62
N LYS A 151 -14.07 27.74 9.62
CA LYS A 151 -13.24 27.83 8.40
C LYS A 151 -12.53 26.52 8.05
N ASP A 152 -12.23 25.71 9.05
CA ASP A 152 -11.48 24.45 8.93
C ASP A 152 -12.02 23.41 9.92
N ASP A 153 -12.86 22.51 9.39
CA ASP A 153 -13.50 21.38 10.07
C ASP A 153 -12.66 20.09 10.00
N SER A 154 -11.36 20.19 9.70
CA SER A 154 -10.50 19.00 9.67
C SER A 154 -10.32 18.38 11.07
N THR A 155 -10.03 17.07 11.12
CA THR A 155 -9.65 16.35 12.35
C THR A 155 -8.50 17.06 13.09
N ALA A 156 -7.51 17.55 12.35
CA ALA A 156 -6.37 18.26 12.92
C ALA A 156 -6.81 19.55 13.61
N SER A 157 -7.70 20.32 12.97
CA SER A 157 -8.23 21.57 13.50
C SER A 157 -9.03 21.34 14.80
N HIS A 158 -9.90 20.33 14.81
CA HIS A 158 -10.62 19.88 16.00
C HIS A 158 -9.69 19.43 17.12
N SER A 159 -8.67 18.64 16.79
CA SER A 159 -7.69 18.16 17.77
C SER A 159 -6.96 19.32 18.45
N PHE A 160 -6.52 20.33 17.70
CA PHE A 160 -5.90 21.53 18.28
C PHE A 160 -6.89 22.32 19.14
N ALA A 161 -8.16 22.41 18.74
CA ALA A 161 -9.18 23.06 19.56
C ALA A 161 -9.40 22.32 20.89
N PHE A 162 -9.39 20.97 20.90
CA PHE A 162 -9.48 20.20 22.14
C PHE A 162 -8.30 20.48 23.09
N HIS A 163 -7.07 20.49 22.56
CA HIS A 163 -5.90 20.85 23.36
C HIS A 163 -5.96 22.30 23.87
N ALA A 164 -6.38 23.26 23.05
CA ALA A 164 -6.52 24.65 23.46
C ALA A 164 -7.56 24.82 24.56
N ALA A 165 -8.73 24.19 24.41
CA ALA A 165 -9.80 24.22 25.40
C ALA A 165 -9.42 23.53 26.73
N ALA A 166 -8.51 22.55 26.69
CA ALA A 166 -7.96 21.88 27.86
C ALA A 166 -7.07 22.80 28.72
N PHE A 167 -6.48 23.85 28.14
CA PHE A 167 -5.67 24.83 28.89
C PHE A 167 -6.49 25.92 29.58
N LEU A 168 -7.75 26.10 29.17
CA LEU A 168 -8.61 27.11 29.77
C LEU A 168 -8.99 26.76 31.22
N PRO A 169 -9.30 27.75 32.07
CA PRO A 169 -9.77 27.50 33.43
C PRO A 169 -10.95 26.53 33.48
N LYS A 170 -11.01 25.70 34.53
CA LYS A 170 -11.95 24.59 34.65
C LYS A 170 -13.43 25.02 34.58
N ASP A 171 -13.71 26.21 35.13
CA ASP A 171 -15.00 26.88 35.20
C ASP A 171 -15.36 27.69 33.94
N ALA A 172 -14.43 27.84 32.99
CA ALA A 172 -14.70 28.57 31.76
C ALA A 172 -15.70 27.82 30.85
N ASP A 173 -16.68 28.52 30.29
CA ASP A 173 -17.59 27.97 29.29
C ASP A 173 -16.86 27.73 27.95
N ILE A 174 -16.76 26.46 27.54
CA ILE A 174 -16.13 26.04 26.27
C ILE A 174 -17.15 25.72 25.17
N GLY A 175 -18.43 25.98 25.41
CA GLY A 175 -19.52 25.77 24.46
C GLY A 175 -19.61 24.33 23.97
N THR A 176 -19.83 24.17 22.66
CA THR A 176 -20.08 22.88 22.00
C THR A 176 -18.82 22.13 21.58
N ILE A 177 -17.62 22.64 21.89
CA ILE A 177 -16.34 21.99 21.50
C ILE A 177 -16.29 20.51 21.91
N PRO A 178 -16.70 20.11 23.14
CA PRO A 178 -16.70 18.69 23.52
C PRO A 178 -17.64 17.80 22.70
N ASN A 179 -18.71 18.35 22.12
CA ASN A 179 -19.71 17.56 21.39
C ASN A 179 -19.12 17.00 20.09
N ALA A 180 -18.13 17.68 19.51
CA ALA A 180 -17.47 17.26 18.29
C ALA A 180 -16.58 16.01 18.46
N ILE A 181 -16.28 15.56 19.70
CA ILE A 181 -15.37 14.42 19.93
C ILE A 181 -15.88 13.16 19.22
N GLY A 182 -17.16 12.83 19.39
CA GLY A 182 -17.75 11.63 18.77
C GLY A 182 -17.88 11.77 17.25
N GLU A 183 -18.23 12.95 16.77
CA GLU A 183 -18.33 13.24 15.32
C GLU A 183 -16.97 13.11 14.64
N VAL A 184 -15.92 13.65 15.25
CA VAL A 184 -14.55 13.52 14.75
C VAL A 184 -14.09 12.07 14.83
N LEU A 185 -14.34 11.35 15.93
CA LEU A 185 -13.96 9.93 16.03
C LEU A 185 -14.57 9.07 14.92
N ASN A 186 -15.81 9.35 14.51
CA ASN A 186 -16.48 8.63 13.42
C ASN A 186 -15.84 8.85 12.04
N GLN A 187 -14.93 9.83 11.91
CA GLN A 187 -14.13 10.03 10.69
C GLN A 187 -12.88 9.15 10.64
N ALA A 188 -12.57 8.41 11.71
CA ALA A 188 -11.40 7.55 11.75
C ALA A 188 -11.63 6.27 10.93
N ASP A 189 -10.62 5.90 10.16
CA ASP A 189 -10.59 4.67 9.38
C ASP A 189 -10.22 3.48 10.24
N GLU A 190 -11.03 2.42 10.11
CA GLU A 190 -10.75 1.13 10.70
C GLU A 190 -9.95 0.25 9.71
N ILE A 191 -8.83 -0.32 10.17
CA ILE A 191 -7.99 -1.20 9.38
C ILE A 191 -7.88 -2.58 10.03
N GLY A 192 -8.45 -3.57 9.35
CA GLY A 192 -8.33 -5.00 9.69
C GLY A 192 -8.82 -5.33 11.10
N ASP A 193 -9.88 -4.66 11.56
CA ASP A 193 -10.49 -4.76 12.89
C ASP A 193 -9.53 -4.54 14.07
N LYS A 194 -8.29 -4.10 13.79
CA LYS A 194 -7.20 -4.01 14.78
C LYS A 194 -6.74 -2.58 15.03
N TYR A 195 -6.86 -1.71 14.04
CA TYR A 195 -6.36 -0.35 14.10
C TYR A 195 -7.45 0.66 13.79
N LEU A 196 -7.40 1.79 14.48
CA LEU A 196 -8.19 2.98 14.17
C LEU A 196 -7.21 4.14 13.95
N GLN A 197 -7.35 4.84 12.83
CA GLN A 197 -6.45 5.95 12.47
C GLN A 197 -7.20 7.04 11.70
N PHE A 198 -6.60 8.22 11.62
CA PHE A 198 -7.09 9.28 10.73
C PHE A 198 -6.23 9.39 9.47
N ASP A 199 -6.79 9.97 8.40
CA ASP A 199 -6.09 10.26 7.13
C ASP A 199 -4.78 11.03 7.31
N GLY A 200 -4.72 11.93 8.29
CA GLY A 200 -3.51 12.67 8.66
C GLY A 200 -2.40 11.82 9.29
N GLY A 201 -2.62 10.52 9.40
CA GLY A 201 -1.68 9.52 9.89
C GLY A 201 -1.38 9.66 11.38
N ILE A 202 -0.13 9.38 11.74
CA ILE A 202 0.32 9.30 13.13
C ILE A 202 0.11 10.60 13.91
N ARG A 203 0.34 11.75 13.26
CA ARG A 203 0.28 13.06 13.91
C ARG A 203 -1.14 13.35 14.35
N ASP A 204 -2.10 13.24 13.44
CA ASP A 204 -3.48 13.67 13.67
C ASP A 204 -4.19 12.68 14.59
N THR A 205 -3.89 11.39 14.45
CA THR A 205 -4.39 10.35 15.37
C THR A 205 -3.92 10.57 16.81
N ILE A 206 -2.64 10.88 17.01
CA ILE A 206 -2.11 11.12 18.36
C ILE A 206 -2.60 12.46 18.90
N LEU A 207 -2.66 13.50 18.08
CA LEU A 207 -3.19 14.80 18.49
C LEU A 207 -4.66 14.69 18.93
N PHE A 208 -5.46 13.91 18.22
CA PHE A 208 -6.84 13.62 18.60
C PHE A 208 -6.90 12.94 19.97
N VAL A 209 -6.25 11.78 20.13
CA VAL A 209 -6.27 11.01 21.40
C VAL A 209 -5.82 11.87 22.57
N THR A 210 -4.65 12.49 22.44
CA THR A 210 -4.09 13.32 23.51
C THR A 210 -4.94 14.55 23.80
N GLY A 211 -5.57 15.14 22.78
CA GLY A 211 -6.42 16.32 22.91
C GLY A 211 -7.72 15.99 23.63
N VAL A 212 -8.39 14.90 23.23
CA VAL A 212 -9.61 14.40 23.87
C VAL A 212 -9.34 14.06 25.33
N TYR A 213 -8.33 13.24 25.62
CA TYR A 213 -8.04 12.85 27.01
C TYR A 213 -7.65 14.06 27.88
N ARG A 214 -6.87 15.02 27.37
CA ARG A 214 -6.54 16.23 28.12
C ARG A 214 -7.77 17.10 28.37
N LEU A 215 -8.61 17.31 27.36
CA LEU A 215 -9.84 18.09 27.48
C LEU A 215 -10.79 17.46 28.50
N CYS A 216 -11.07 16.17 28.34
CA CYS A 216 -11.94 15.43 29.25
C CYS A 216 -11.40 15.45 30.68
N TYR A 217 -10.08 15.30 30.87
CA TYR A 217 -9.45 15.37 32.18
C TYR A 217 -9.60 16.77 32.81
N ALA A 218 -9.31 17.83 32.05
CA ALA A 218 -9.40 19.20 32.53
C ALA A 218 -10.84 19.58 32.92
N ARG A 219 -11.83 19.00 32.23
CA ARG A 219 -13.25 19.31 32.40
C ARG A 219 -14.03 18.34 33.28
N GLY A 220 -13.44 17.22 33.67
CA GLY A 220 -14.15 16.15 34.37
C GLY A 220 -15.23 15.49 33.51
N LEU A 221 -15.02 15.44 32.20
CA LEU A 221 -15.91 14.78 31.25
C LEU A 221 -15.43 13.35 30.97
N THR A 222 -16.35 12.47 30.55
CA THR A 222 -16.00 11.14 30.02
C THR A 222 -15.66 11.27 28.53
N PRO A 223 -14.53 10.71 28.05
CA PRO A 223 -14.22 10.64 26.63
C PRO A 223 -15.29 9.87 25.87
N ALA A 224 -15.75 10.41 24.75
CA ALA A 224 -16.62 9.69 23.80
C ALA A 224 -15.78 8.74 22.92
N ILE A 225 -15.01 7.87 23.56
CA ILE A 225 -14.19 6.81 22.96
C ILE A 225 -14.52 5.54 23.74
N ASP A 226 -15.01 4.49 23.08
CA ASP A 226 -15.26 3.21 23.74
C ASP A 226 -13.97 2.40 23.95
N ASN A 227 -14.06 1.27 24.65
CA ASN A 227 -12.88 0.47 24.99
C ASN A 227 -12.22 -0.17 23.76
N ASP A 228 -12.99 -0.62 22.77
CA ASP A 228 -12.45 -1.27 21.57
C ASP A 228 -11.79 -0.22 20.67
N GLN A 229 -12.40 0.96 20.54
CA GLN A 229 -11.82 2.12 19.86
C GLN A 229 -10.51 2.56 20.53
N ALA A 230 -10.47 2.62 21.87
CA ALA A 230 -9.27 2.94 22.63
C ALA A 230 -8.15 1.91 22.37
N ILE A 231 -8.47 0.61 22.36
CA ILE A 231 -7.50 -0.45 22.04
C ILE A 231 -7.02 -0.33 20.58
N LYS A 232 -7.91 -0.12 19.62
CA LYS A 232 -7.57 0.05 18.19
C LYS A 232 -6.65 1.27 17.96
N LEU A 233 -6.93 2.38 18.63
CA LEU A 233 -6.08 3.59 18.62
C LEU A 233 -4.71 3.33 19.25
N ALA A 234 -4.67 2.63 20.39
CA ALA A 234 -3.41 2.26 21.06
C ALA A 234 -2.56 1.32 20.18
N ASN A 235 -3.17 0.28 19.61
CA ASN A 235 -2.53 -0.66 18.68
C ASN A 235 -1.95 0.07 17.46
N TYR A 236 -2.69 1.03 16.91
CA TYR A 236 -2.17 1.84 15.81
C TYR A 236 -0.91 2.61 16.22
N ILE A 237 -0.90 3.25 17.38
CA ILE A 237 0.28 4.00 17.87
C ILE A 237 1.47 3.06 18.10
N VAL A 238 1.26 1.90 18.72
CA VAL A 238 2.31 0.87 18.93
C VAL A 238 2.85 0.36 17.59
N SER A 239 2.02 0.23 16.56
CA SER A 239 2.44 -0.16 15.21
C SER A 239 3.41 0.85 14.58
N LYS A 240 3.36 2.13 15.02
CA LYS A 240 4.21 3.23 14.52
C LYS A 240 5.44 3.50 15.37
N ARG A 241 5.82 2.58 16.26
CA ARG A 241 7.02 2.67 17.12
C ARG A 241 8.33 2.94 16.37
N HIS A 242 8.46 2.47 15.13
CA HIS A 242 9.64 2.74 14.30
C HIS A 242 9.51 4.09 13.58
N VAL A 243 10.39 5.03 13.92
CA VAL A 243 10.30 6.44 13.48
C VAL A 243 11.59 6.93 12.84
N GLY A 244 11.47 7.59 11.68
CA GLY A 244 12.61 8.15 10.96
C GLY A 244 13.13 9.48 11.54
N SER A 245 12.27 10.25 12.22
CA SER A 245 12.56 11.62 12.67
C SER A 245 12.26 11.82 14.17
N VAL A 246 12.95 12.78 14.79
CA VAL A 246 12.73 13.18 16.21
C VAL A 246 11.30 13.68 16.42
N ARG A 247 10.73 14.37 15.42
CA ARG A 247 9.34 14.83 15.43
C ARG A 247 8.34 13.68 15.54
N ASN A 248 8.53 12.62 14.75
CA ASN A 248 7.63 11.46 14.82
C ASN A 248 7.86 10.66 16.10
N ALA A 249 9.10 10.59 16.59
CA ALA A 249 9.41 9.99 17.89
C ALA A 249 8.66 10.67 19.03
N TYR A 250 8.62 12.01 19.02
CA TYR A 250 7.85 12.81 19.96
C TYR A 250 6.36 12.48 19.92
N TYR A 251 5.75 12.42 18.73
CA TYR A 251 4.32 12.10 18.65
C TYR A 251 4.06 10.68 19.17
N VAL A 252 4.83 9.68 18.74
CA VAL A 252 4.71 8.30 19.28
C VAL A 252 4.81 8.31 20.80
N ALA A 253 5.81 8.98 21.37
CA ALA A 253 6.01 9.06 22.82
C ALA A 253 4.78 9.62 23.54
N LEU A 254 4.19 10.71 23.03
CA LEU A 254 2.95 11.28 23.58
C LEU A 254 1.76 10.33 23.47
N GLY A 255 1.62 9.66 22.33
CA GLY A 255 0.54 8.70 22.11
C GLY A 255 0.64 7.51 23.05
N LEU A 256 1.84 6.97 23.25
CA LEU A 256 2.10 5.89 24.19
C LEU A 256 1.84 6.34 25.63
N GLN A 257 2.29 7.54 26.02
CA GLN A 257 2.01 8.11 27.33
C GLN A 257 0.50 8.20 27.59
N ALA A 258 -0.27 8.68 26.61
CA ALA A 258 -1.71 8.88 26.74
C ALA A 258 -2.47 7.60 27.14
N PHE A 259 -1.97 6.43 26.75
CA PHE A 259 -2.55 5.11 27.07
C PHE A 259 -1.82 4.34 28.18
N THR A 260 -0.69 4.86 28.67
CA THR A 260 0.06 4.22 29.76
C THR A 260 -0.46 4.65 31.13
N GLU A 261 -0.79 5.93 31.28
CA GLU A 261 -1.27 6.49 32.54
C GLU A 261 -2.29 7.59 32.26
N ASN A 262 -3.56 7.32 32.56
CA ASN A 262 -4.64 8.30 32.47
C ASN A 262 -5.81 7.93 33.42
N LYS A 263 -6.86 8.75 33.44
CA LYS A 263 -8.05 8.54 34.29
C LYS A 263 -9.18 7.73 33.64
N PHE A 264 -9.02 7.35 32.38
CA PHE A 264 -10.10 6.81 31.55
C PHE A 264 -9.83 5.35 31.16
N GLN A 265 -8.87 5.09 30.27
CA GLN A 265 -8.65 3.81 29.60
C GLN A 265 -7.15 3.53 29.48
N ILE A 266 -6.68 2.48 30.12
CA ILE A 266 -5.30 2.00 30.13
C ILE A 266 -5.30 0.60 29.51
N PRO A 267 -5.00 0.48 28.21
CA PRO A 267 -4.85 -0.82 27.55
C PRO A 267 -3.73 -1.63 28.19
N GLY A 268 -4.10 -2.78 28.74
CA GLY A 268 -3.19 -3.79 29.26
C GLY A 268 -3.09 -4.97 28.29
N SER A 269 -1.94 -5.63 28.29
CA SER A 269 -1.68 -6.80 27.46
C SER A 269 -1.11 -7.92 28.30
N VAL A 270 -1.40 -9.13 27.85
CA VAL A 270 -0.74 -10.35 28.29
C VAL A 270 0.26 -10.72 27.21
N VAL A 271 1.50 -11.04 27.58
CA VAL A 271 2.56 -11.43 26.64
C VAL A 271 3.21 -12.72 27.11
N LEU A 272 3.35 -13.71 26.23
CA LEU A 272 4.10 -14.93 26.52
C LEU A 272 5.61 -14.61 26.58
N THR A 273 6.24 -14.84 27.74
CA THR A 273 7.69 -14.62 27.94
C THR A 273 8.49 -15.92 27.94
N SER A 274 7.86 -17.07 28.21
CA SER A 274 8.51 -18.38 28.03
C SER A 274 8.60 -18.77 26.56
N GLN A 275 9.39 -19.80 26.25
CA GLN A 275 9.31 -20.43 24.94
C GLN A 275 7.93 -21.07 24.76
N ALA A 276 7.37 -20.98 23.56
CA ALA A 276 6.12 -21.67 23.21
C ALA A 276 6.31 -23.20 23.06
N LEU A 277 7.52 -23.70 23.27
CA LEU A 277 7.91 -25.10 23.14
C LEU A 277 7.99 -25.75 24.51
N ILE A 278 7.13 -26.72 24.77
CA ILE A 278 7.03 -27.46 26.04
C ILE A 278 7.75 -28.79 25.90
N ARG A 279 8.75 -29.02 26.75
CA ARG A 279 9.51 -30.28 26.88
C ARG A 279 9.19 -30.95 28.22
N LYS A 280 9.72 -32.15 28.46
CA LYS A 280 9.54 -32.85 29.76
C LYS A 280 10.18 -32.08 30.92
N ASN A 281 11.41 -31.61 30.74
CA ASN A 281 12.19 -30.92 31.79
C ASN A 281 11.99 -29.40 31.78
N ASP A 282 11.19 -28.87 30.85
CA ASP A 282 10.91 -27.45 30.68
C ASP A 282 9.44 -27.28 30.26
N GLY A 283 8.58 -27.25 31.28
CA GLY A 283 7.12 -27.27 31.13
C GLY A 283 6.42 -25.96 31.49
N ASN A 284 7.18 -24.98 31.98
CA ASN A 284 6.59 -23.76 32.53
C ASN A 284 6.19 -22.81 31.42
N ILE A 285 4.90 -22.48 31.38
CA ILE A 285 4.39 -21.37 30.59
C ILE A 285 4.42 -20.13 31.48
N VAL A 286 5.14 -19.11 31.02
CA VAL A 286 5.29 -17.84 31.74
C VAL A 286 4.69 -16.74 30.87
N VAL A 287 3.76 -15.98 31.45
CA VAL A 287 3.12 -14.82 30.83
C VAL A 287 3.40 -13.57 31.66
N LYS A 288 3.50 -12.43 31.00
CA LYS A 288 3.66 -11.12 31.61
C LYS A 288 2.40 -10.28 31.39
N ALA A 289 1.81 -9.78 32.47
CA ALA A 289 0.74 -8.79 32.41
C ALA A 289 1.38 -7.39 32.48
N CYS A 290 1.30 -6.63 31.39
CA CYS A 290 1.97 -5.34 31.25
C CYS A 290 1.09 -4.30 30.54
N ASN A 291 1.46 -3.03 30.65
CA ASN A 291 0.88 -1.98 29.80
C ASN A 291 1.53 -1.97 28.41
N ILE A 292 1.07 -1.08 27.53
CA ILE A 292 1.58 -0.97 26.15
C ILE A 292 3.07 -0.64 26.03
N LEU A 293 3.73 -0.14 27.08
CA LEU A 293 5.18 0.09 27.14
C LEU A 293 5.96 -1.14 27.65
N GLY A 294 5.29 -2.25 27.94
CA GLY A 294 5.90 -3.45 28.48
C GLY A 294 6.24 -3.37 29.98
N LYS A 295 5.83 -2.30 30.68
CA LYS A 295 6.01 -2.17 32.13
C LYS A 295 4.97 -3.03 32.86
N PRO A 296 5.36 -3.73 33.94
CA PRO A 296 4.45 -4.63 34.66
C PRO A 296 3.27 -3.85 35.23
N LEU A 297 2.07 -4.44 35.15
CA LEU A 297 0.89 -3.94 35.84
C LEU A 297 0.97 -4.24 37.35
N PRO A 298 0.14 -3.60 38.19
CA PRO A 298 -0.02 -3.99 39.60
C PRO A 298 -0.37 -5.48 39.76
N LYS A 299 -0.45 -5.98 40.99
CA LYS A 299 -0.78 -7.39 41.23
C LYS A 299 -2.12 -7.77 40.58
N MET A 300 -2.08 -8.78 39.71
CA MET A 300 -3.22 -9.30 38.94
C MET A 300 -3.54 -10.73 39.37
N ASP A 301 -4.80 -11.12 39.24
CA ASP A 301 -5.25 -12.51 39.23
C ASP A 301 -5.22 -13.00 37.77
N VAL A 302 -4.42 -14.03 37.50
CA VAL A 302 -4.18 -14.54 36.14
C VAL A 302 -4.62 -15.99 36.08
N LYS A 303 -5.59 -16.27 35.20
CA LYS A 303 -6.14 -17.61 34.99
C LYS A 303 -5.98 -18.02 33.55
N ALA A 304 -5.52 -19.25 33.31
CA ALA A 304 -5.71 -19.90 32.03
C ALA A 304 -7.12 -20.51 32.00
N THR A 305 -8.06 -19.82 31.36
CA THR A 305 -9.49 -20.17 31.36
C THR A 305 -9.76 -21.46 30.61
N SER A 306 -9.07 -21.69 29.50
CA SER A 306 -9.15 -22.94 28.76
C SER A 306 -7.84 -23.27 28.04
N ILE A 307 -7.53 -24.56 28.01
CA ILE A 307 -6.39 -25.12 27.29
C ILE A 307 -6.94 -26.12 26.30
N VAL A 308 -6.89 -25.78 25.02
CA VAL A 308 -7.56 -26.53 23.95
C VAL A 308 -6.53 -27.08 22.97
N SER A 309 -6.64 -28.36 22.62
CA SER A 309 -5.84 -28.97 21.55
C SER A 309 -6.29 -28.46 20.18
N THR A 310 -5.44 -28.59 19.16
CA THR A 310 -5.82 -28.25 17.78
C THR A 310 -7.01 -29.07 17.25
N GLU A 311 -7.28 -30.22 17.88
CA GLU A 311 -8.42 -31.09 17.58
C GLU A 311 -9.71 -30.66 18.30
N GLY A 312 -9.66 -29.60 19.13
CA GLY A 312 -10.80 -29.06 19.87
C GLY A 312 -11.01 -29.66 21.26
N ASN A 313 -10.14 -30.57 21.71
CA ASN A 313 -10.25 -31.19 23.02
C ASN A 313 -9.74 -30.26 24.12
N THR A 314 -10.57 -29.98 25.13
CA THR A 314 -10.15 -29.19 26.30
C THR A 314 -9.41 -30.10 27.29
N ILE A 315 -8.17 -29.76 27.63
CA ILE A 315 -7.31 -30.54 28.53
C ILE A 315 -7.42 -30.05 29.97
N ALA A 316 -7.55 -28.74 30.15
CA ALA A 316 -7.73 -28.12 31.45
C ALA A 316 -8.49 -26.81 31.28
N SER A 317 -9.20 -26.43 32.34
CA SER A 317 -9.92 -25.16 32.45
C SER A 317 -9.63 -24.55 33.81
N ASP A 318 -9.72 -23.21 33.89
CA ASP A 318 -9.61 -22.44 35.13
C ASP A 318 -8.35 -22.75 35.95
N VAL A 319 -7.19 -22.75 35.29
CA VAL A 319 -5.89 -22.98 35.94
C VAL A 319 -5.34 -21.66 36.45
N ASP A 320 -5.15 -21.57 37.77
CA ASP A 320 -4.52 -20.40 38.41
C ASP A 320 -3.01 -20.35 38.14
N LEU A 321 -2.51 -19.16 37.80
CA LEU A 321 -1.08 -18.92 37.64
C LEU A 321 -0.48 -18.30 38.92
N VAL A 322 0.74 -18.71 39.24
CA VAL A 322 1.48 -18.21 40.39
C VAL A 322 2.42 -17.09 39.95
N GLU A 323 2.42 -15.98 40.67
CA GLU A 323 3.35 -14.87 40.44
C GLU A 323 4.79 -15.31 40.70
N LYS A 324 5.64 -15.19 39.67
CA LYS A 324 7.07 -15.52 39.72
C LYS A 324 7.92 -14.30 40.05
N SER A 325 7.59 -13.17 39.43
CA SER A 325 8.24 -11.87 39.59
C SER A 325 7.22 -10.78 39.28
N ALA A 326 7.54 -9.50 39.53
CA ALA A 326 6.60 -8.41 39.36
C ALA A 326 5.97 -8.39 37.94
N GLY A 327 4.67 -8.72 37.87
CA GLY A 327 3.90 -8.78 36.63
C GLY A 327 4.11 -10.04 35.78
N GLU A 328 4.94 -11.00 36.21
CA GLU A 328 5.13 -12.30 35.56
C GLU A 328 4.46 -13.43 36.33
N TYR A 329 3.68 -14.25 35.63
CA TYR A 329 2.88 -15.32 36.17
C TYR A 329 3.18 -16.62 35.44
N GLN A 330 3.20 -17.74 36.15
CA GLN A 330 3.56 -19.03 35.56
C GLN A 330 2.67 -20.17 36.03
N PHE A 331 2.58 -21.19 35.19
CA PHE A 331 2.09 -22.52 35.58
C PHE A 331 2.87 -23.60 34.82
N ASP A 332 2.90 -24.80 35.38
CA ASP A 332 3.56 -25.95 34.77
C ASP A 332 2.56 -26.73 33.91
N PHE A 333 2.69 -26.59 32.59
CA PHE A 333 1.84 -27.24 31.60
C PHE A 333 1.97 -28.77 31.65
N ASN A 334 3.11 -29.32 32.12
CA ASN A 334 3.30 -30.77 32.19
C ASN A 334 2.45 -31.44 33.27
N LYS A 335 2.00 -30.71 34.30
CA LYS A 335 1.12 -31.25 35.36
C LYS A 335 -0.21 -31.76 34.81
N MET A 336 -0.64 -31.23 33.67
CA MET A 336 -1.87 -31.62 32.98
C MET A 336 -1.72 -32.90 32.13
N LYS A 337 -0.51 -33.47 32.07
CA LYS A 337 -0.17 -34.66 31.27
C LYS A 337 -0.62 -34.55 29.80
N PRO A 338 -0.33 -33.43 29.11
CA PRO A 338 -0.75 -33.22 27.72
C PRO A 338 -0.11 -34.25 26.80
N GLU A 339 -0.83 -34.65 25.74
CA GLU A 339 -0.24 -35.40 24.65
C GLU A 339 0.68 -34.51 23.80
N ARG A 340 1.50 -35.11 22.94
CA ARG A 340 2.28 -34.34 21.97
C ARG A 340 1.33 -33.60 21.02
N GLY A 341 1.68 -32.40 20.60
CA GLY A 341 0.82 -31.64 19.70
C GLY A 341 0.84 -30.14 19.94
N PHE A 342 -0.13 -29.48 19.34
CA PHE A 342 -0.30 -28.03 19.38
C PHE A 342 -1.54 -27.67 20.20
N TYR A 343 -1.37 -26.69 21.07
CA TYR A 343 -2.38 -26.25 22.03
C TYR A 343 -2.54 -24.75 21.97
N THR A 344 -3.76 -24.28 22.20
CA THR A 344 -4.06 -22.87 22.43
C THR A 344 -4.42 -22.72 23.90
N VAL A 345 -3.69 -21.84 24.60
CA VAL A 345 -3.98 -21.47 25.99
C VAL A 345 -4.67 -20.12 25.98
N HIS A 346 -5.89 -20.07 26.49
CA HIS A 346 -6.66 -18.85 26.67
C HIS A 346 -6.43 -18.32 28.09
N PHE A 347 -6.16 -17.03 28.21
CA PHE A 347 -5.89 -16.36 29.46
C PHE A 347 -6.89 -15.24 29.70
N ASN A 348 -7.32 -15.15 30.94
CA ASN A 348 -8.05 -14.03 31.48
C ASN A 348 -7.25 -13.42 32.64
N VAL A 349 -7.07 -12.11 32.60
CA VAL A 349 -6.36 -11.34 33.63
C VAL A 349 -7.29 -10.29 34.22
N ALA A 350 -7.48 -10.37 35.53
CA ALA A 350 -8.25 -9.42 36.30
C ALA A 350 -7.39 -8.76 37.38
N PRO A 351 -7.55 -7.46 37.66
CA PRO A 351 -6.79 -6.82 38.73
C PRO A 351 -7.30 -7.28 40.10
N VAL A 352 -6.37 -7.58 41.04
CA VAL A 352 -6.75 -7.98 42.42
C VAL A 352 -7.49 -6.85 43.14
N VAL A 353 -7.11 -5.61 42.85
CA VAL A 353 -7.82 -4.40 43.27
C VAL A 353 -8.49 -3.84 42.03
N GLU A 354 -9.82 -3.74 42.04
CA GLU A 354 -10.60 -3.30 40.86
C GLU A 354 -10.11 -1.94 40.35
N ASP A 355 -9.68 -1.90 39.07
CA ASP A 355 -9.37 -0.67 38.34
C ASP A 355 -10.09 -0.69 37.00
N LYS A 356 -11.21 0.03 36.92
CA LYS A 356 -12.07 0.10 35.73
C LYS A 356 -11.38 0.71 34.51
N ARG A 357 -10.22 1.34 34.68
CA ARG A 357 -9.44 1.90 33.58
C ARG A 357 -8.72 0.81 32.79
N LEU A 358 -8.39 -0.33 33.40
CA LEU A 358 -7.65 -1.39 32.72
C LEU A 358 -8.56 -2.11 31.73
N ILE A 359 -8.18 -2.09 30.45
CA ILE A 359 -8.94 -2.70 29.35
C ILE A 359 -8.04 -3.63 28.51
N GLY A 360 -8.62 -4.58 27.77
CA GLY A 360 -7.86 -5.44 26.85
C GLY A 360 -7.11 -6.63 27.50
N LEU A 361 -7.35 -6.90 28.78
CA LEU A 361 -6.74 -7.99 29.55
C LEU A 361 -7.53 -9.32 29.52
N GLN A 362 -8.63 -9.36 28.76
CA GLN A 362 -9.53 -10.50 28.64
C GLN A 362 -9.26 -11.26 27.34
N ASP A 363 -9.56 -12.57 27.31
CA ASP A 363 -9.58 -13.42 26.11
C ASP A 363 -8.27 -13.48 25.29
N SER A 364 -7.13 -13.18 25.90
CA SER A 364 -5.83 -13.33 25.24
C SER A 364 -5.51 -14.82 25.01
N SER A 365 -4.87 -15.16 23.89
CA SER A 365 -4.57 -16.56 23.57
C SER A 365 -3.20 -16.76 22.97
N PHE A 366 -2.53 -17.85 23.37
CA PHE A 366 -1.20 -18.20 22.89
C PHE A 366 -1.13 -19.64 22.42
N LYS A 367 -0.50 -19.86 21.28
CA LYS A 367 -0.22 -21.20 20.77
C LYS A 367 1.05 -21.74 21.40
N VAL A 368 0.96 -22.88 22.04
CA VAL A 368 2.08 -23.63 22.61
C VAL A 368 2.14 -25.02 22.01
N LYS A 369 3.31 -25.65 22.09
CA LYS A 369 3.59 -26.90 21.41
C LYS A 369 4.29 -27.87 22.34
N LYS A 370 3.66 -29.01 22.60
CA LYS A 370 4.25 -30.10 23.36
C LYS A 370 5.03 -31.02 22.43
N VAL A 371 6.31 -31.21 22.72
CA VAL A 371 7.19 -32.11 21.96
C VAL A 371 7.65 -33.31 22.78
N VAL A 372 8.01 -34.38 22.07
CA VAL A 372 8.55 -35.63 22.62
C VAL A 372 9.88 -35.99 21.95
N ASN A 373 10.70 -36.78 22.64
CA ASN A 373 11.89 -37.37 22.03
C ASN A 373 11.54 -38.71 21.39
N VAL A 374 12.03 -38.96 20.18
CA VAL A 374 11.76 -40.18 19.43
C VAL A 374 13.02 -40.99 19.13
N ALA A 375 12.86 -42.29 18.94
CA ALA A 375 13.89 -43.22 18.49
C ALA A 375 13.33 -44.18 17.43
N VAL A 376 14.22 -44.75 16.62
CA VAL A 376 13.86 -45.79 15.64
C VAL A 376 14.09 -47.16 16.26
N GLU A 377 13.11 -48.06 16.09
CA GLU A 377 13.19 -49.45 16.51
C GLU A 377 12.88 -50.40 15.35
N SER A 378 13.37 -51.65 15.47
CA SER A 378 13.08 -52.75 14.55
C SER A 378 13.40 -52.44 13.09
N PHE A 379 14.45 -51.64 12.84
CA PHE A 379 14.89 -51.31 11.49
C PHE A 379 15.43 -52.55 10.78
N LYS A 380 14.82 -52.89 9.65
CA LYS A 380 15.21 -54.03 8.81
C LYS A 380 15.16 -53.68 7.33
N VAL A 381 16.12 -54.21 6.59
CA VAL A 381 16.20 -54.17 5.12
C VAL A 381 16.06 -55.60 4.63
N LYS A 382 15.09 -55.83 3.75
CA LYS A 382 14.83 -57.10 3.10
C LYS A 382 15.19 -56.98 1.62
N THR A 383 15.91 -57.97 1.10
CA THR A 383 16.19 -58.10 -0.34
C THR A 383 15.58 -59.41 -0.82
N SER A 384 14.76 -59.36 -1.86
CA SER A 384 14.11 -60.51 -2.47
C SER A 384 14.33 -60.53 -3.98
N ASP A 385 14.49 -61.72 -4.56
CA ASP A 385 14.51 -61.91 -6.00
C ASP A 385 13.08 -61.84 -6.56
N ILE A 386 12.89 -61.16 -7.70
CA ILE A 386 11.60 -61.00 -8.37
C ILE A 386 11.05 -62.37 -8.85
N ASP A 387 11.93 -63.27 -9.29
CA ASP A 387 11.55 -64.59 -9.84
C ASP A 387 11.40 -65.67 -8.75
N GLN A 388 11.93 -65.43 -7.55
CA GLN A 388 11.87 -66.32 -6.39
C GLN A 388 11.47 -65.57 -5.10
N ALA A 389 10.19 -65.19 -5.01
CA ALA A 389 9.63 -64.46 -3.87
C ALA A 389 9.85 -65.13 -2.49
N SER A 390 10.22 -66.42 -2.44
CA SER A 390 10.42 -67.23 -1.23
C SER A 390 11.80 -67.14 -0.58
N VAL A 391 12.82 -66.53 -1.23
CA VAL A 391 14.17 -66.36 -0.66
C VAL A 391 14.42 -64.89 -0.31
N GLN A 392 14.17 -64.50 0.95
CA GLN A 392 14.43 -63.14 1.46
C GLN A 392 15.70 -63.10 2.31
N LYS A 393 16.65 -62.22 1.98
CA LYS A 393 17.79 -61.88 2.85
C LYS A 393 17.42 -60.66 3.70
N GLU A 394 17.55 -60.76 5.02
CA GLU A 394 17.22 -59.69 5.96
C GLU A 394 18.48 -59.18 6.67
N ALA A 395 18.64 -57.87 6.73
CA ALA A 395 19.67 -57.19 7.52
C ALA A 395 19.01 -56.22 8.52
N ARG A 396 19.51 -56.17 9.75
CA ARG A 396 18.97 -55.33 10.84
C ARG A 396 19.97 -54.29 11.30
N ALA A 397 19.47 -53.13 11.72
CA ALA A 397 20.26 -52.07 12.35
C ALA A 397 19.59 -51.56 13.63
N THR A 398 20.36 -50.94 14.51
CA THR A 398 19.87 -50.44 15.80
C THR A 398 20.28 -48.99 15.97
N PHE A 399 19.32 -48.06 15.95
CA PHE A 399 19.61 -46.64 16.08
C PHE A 399 20.37 -46.32 17.38
N PRO A 400 21.47 -45.51 17.33
CA PRO A 400 22.00 -44.79 16.18
C PRO A 400 23.07 -45.53 15.36
N LYS A 401 23.35 -46.80 15.63
CA LYS A 401 24.35 -47.62 14.91
C LYS A 401 23.77 -48.19 13.60
N GLY A 402 24.49 -48.01 12.49
CA GLY A 402 24.09 -48.52 11.18
C GLY A 402 24.19 -50.05 11.00
N LEU A 403 23.96 -50.50 9.78
CA LEU A 403 24.10 -51.88 9.30
C LEU A 403 25.57 -52.34 9.35
N ALA A 404 25.79 -53.62 9.66
CA ALA A 404 27.12 -54.20 9.74
C ALA A 404 27.77 -54.48 8.37
N SER A 405 26.96 -54.66 7.32
CA SER A 405 27.42 -54.98 5.96
C SER A 405 26.61 -54.23 4.91
N ASN A 406 27.22 -54.00 3.75
CA ASN A 406 26.56 -53.36 2.62
C ASN A 406 25.49 -54.27 2.00
N ILE A 407 24.36 -53.68 1.63
CA ILE A 407 23.28 -54.37 0.92
C ILE A 407 23.58 -54.33 -0.57
N GLN A 408 23.41 -55.45 -1.28
CA GLN A 408 23.60 -55.52 -2.72
C GLN A 408 22.27 -55.79 -3.40
N ALA A 409 21.95 -55.04 -4.45
CA ALA A 409 20.74 -55.22 -5.25
C ALA A 409 21.02 -54.94 -6.73
N ASP A 410 20.40 -55.73 -7.60
CA ASP A 410 20.44 -55.63 -9.05
C ASP A 410 19.03 -55.52 -9.65
N GLU A 411 18.91 -55.48 -10.98
CA GLU A 411 17.62 -55.31 -11.68
C GLU A 411 16.63 -56.47 -11.43
N HIS A 412 17.09 -57.61 -10.92
CA HIS A 412 16.24 -58.75 -10.55
C HIS A 412 15.89 -58.77 -9.06
N SER A 413 16.34 -57.75 -8.30
CA SER A 413 16.12 -57.64 -6.86
C SER A 413 15.06 -56.58 -6.54
N ASN A 414 14.25 -56.85 -5.52
CA ASN A 414 13.42 -55.85 -4.82
C ASN A 414 13.99 -55.60 -3.42
N VAL A 415 14.00 -54.34 -2.99
CA VAL A 415 14.49 -53.94 -1.66
C VAL A 415 13.35 -53.34 -0.86
N ALA A 416 13.00 -53.94 0.28
CA ALA A 416 12.01 -53.41 1.20
C ALA A 416 12.66 -52.97 2.52
N ILE A 417 12.31 -51.78 3.00
CA ILE A 417 12.82 -51.23 4.26
C ILE A 417 11.64 -51.00 5.19
N GLU A 418 11.75 -51.50 6.41
CA GLU A 418 10.69 -51.43 7.42
C GLU A 418 11.27 -50.99 8.78
N PHE A 419 10.59 -50.09 9.49
CA PHE A 419 10.92 -49.70 10.86
C PHE A 419 9.74 -49.07 11.61
N ILE A 420 9.88 -48.94 12.92
CA ILE A 420 8.92 -48.29 13.82
C ILE A 420 9.59 -47.08 14.49
N VAL A 421 8.81 -46.04 14.76
CA VAL A 421 9.27 -44.88 15.57
C VAL A 421 8.58 -44.94 16.93
N LYS A 422 9.33 -44.80 18.02
CA LYS A 422 8.79 -44.78 19.39
C LYS A 422 9.09 -43.48 20.11
N ASP A 423 8.17 -43.03 20.95
CA ASP A 423 8.43 -42.04 22.00
C ASP A 423 9.29 -42.69 23.08
N VAL A 424 10.48 -42.14 23.30
CA VAL A 424 11.47 -42.61 24.27
C VAL A 424 10.94 -42.54 25.70
N GLU A 425 10.04 -41.59 25.98
CA GLU A 425 9.54 -41.33 27.33
C GLU A 425 8.38 -42.26 27.70
N LYS A 426 7.41 -42.43 26.80
CA LYS A 426 6.22 -43.26 27.03
C LYS A 426 6.39 -44.71 26.57
N ASN A 427 7.42 -45.00 25.77
CA ASN A 427 7.61 -46.28 25.11
C ASN A 427 6.41 -46.69 24.24
N VAL A 428 5.78 -45.71 23.57
CA VAL A 428 4.60 -45.89 22.71
C VAL A 428 5.00 -45.66 21.25
N GLU A 429 4.45 -46.48 20.37
CA GLU A 429 4.66 -46.39 18.93
C GLU A 429 3.93 -45.20 18.32
N ILE A 430 4.60 -44.55 17.37
CA ILE A 430 4.25 -43.24 16.87
C ILE A 430 4.45 -43.21 15.36
N VAL A 431 3.48 -42.62 14.67
CA VAL A 431 3.61 -42.29 13.26
C VAL A 431 4.11 -40.85 13.13
N PRO A 432 5.27 -40.60 12.49
CA PRO A 432 5.73 -39.26 12.16
C PRO A 432 4.96 -38.68 10.97
N GLN A 433 4.86 -37.35 10.90
CA GLN A 433 4.28 -36.68 9.73
C GLN A 433 5.03 -37.00 8.44
N GLN A 434 6.37 -37.06 8.47
CA GLN A 434 7.19 -37.37 7.30
C GLN A 434 8.40 -38.23 7.67
N ALA A 435 8.66 -39.24 6.85
CA ALA A 435 9.86 -40.07 6.91
C ALA A 435 10.36 -40.36 5.50
N PHE A 436 11.65 -40.14 5.25
CA PHE A 436 12.28 -40.31 3.95
C PHE A 436 13.49 -41.23 4.02
N LEU A 437 13.68 -42.04 2.98
CA LEU A 437 14.95 -42.65 2.66
C LEU A 437 15.64 -41.78 1.61
N ARG A 438 16.82 -41.28 1.91
CA ARG A 438 17.71 -40.63 0.94
C ARG A 438 18.78 -41.62 0.50
N LEU A 439 18.93 -41.77 -0.81
CA LEU A 439 19.97 -42.52 -1.47
C LEU A 439 20.89 -41.55 -2.20
N ALA A 440 22.13 -41.43 -1.74
CA ALA A 440 23.11 -40.48 -2.27
C ALA A 440 24.42 -41.18 -2.67
N CYS A 441 24.88 -40.95 -3.90
CA CYS A 441 26.21 -41.37 -4.36
C CYS A 441 27.06 -40.14 -4.65
N ASP A 442 28.08 -39.87 -3.82
CA ASP A 442 28.98 -38.73 -3.98
C ASP A 442 29.79 -38.81 -5.28
N LYS A 443 30.20 -40.01 -5.70
CA LYS A 443 30.96 -40.24 -6.94
C LYS A 443 30.11 -40.08 -8.21
N CYS A 444 28.84 -40.45 -8.12
CA CYS A 444 27.90 -40.45 -9.24
C CYS A 444 27.13 -39.11 -9.34
N ASN A 445 27.23 -38.26 -8.31
CA ASN A 445 26.48 -37.01 -8.17
C ASN A 445 24.95 -37.18 -8.27
N VAL A 446 24.45 -38.33 -7.81
CA VAL A 446 23.01 -38.66 -7.80
C VAL A 446 22.51 -38.70 -6.35
N ASP A 447 21.48 -37.92 -6.08
CA ASP A 447 20.81 -37.81 -4.78
C ASP A 447 19.29 -37.85 -4.97
N ARG A 448 18.63 -38.86 -4.39
CA ARG A 448 17.20 -39.11 -4.54
C ARG A 448 16.59 -39.52 -3.20
N SER A 449 15.40 -39.00 -2.92
CA SER A 449 14.66 -39.29 -1.69
C SER A 449 13.34 -40.00 -1.99
N PHE A 450 12.99 -40.98 -1.16
CA PHE A 450 11.81 -41.82 -1.26
C PHE A 450 11.00 -41.71 0.04
N LEU A 451 9.68 -41.61 -0.07
CA LEU A 451 8.79 -41.46 1.09
C LEU A 451 8.42 -42.84 1.65
N PHE A 452 8.55 -43.02 2.97
CA PHE A 452 8.00 -44.19 3.64
C PHE A 452 6.48 -44.09 3.77
N THR A 453 5.78 -45.21 3.56
CA THR A 453 4.33 -45.32 3.72
C THR A 453 4.00 -46.11 4.99
N ASN A 454 2.88 -45.80 5.64
CA ASN A 454 2.41 -46.57 6.80
C ASN A 454 1.61 -47.78 6.31
N ARG A 455 2.11 -49.01 6.54
CA ARG A 455 1.53 -50.25 6.01
C ARG A 455 0.48 -50.86 6.93
N ASN A 456 0.76 -50.91 8.24
CA ASN A 456 -0.07 -51.56 9.27
C ASN A 456 -0.13 -50.71 10.54
N GLU A 457 -0.74 -49.53 10.46
CA GLU A 457 -1.04 -48.58 11.55
C GLU A 457 0.13 -47.99 12.36
N GLN A 458 1.34 -48.56 12.39
CA GLN A 458 2.56 -47.99 13.01
C GLN A 458 3.87 -48.39 12.30
N LEU A 459 3.82 -49.36 11.38
CA LEU A 459 4.98 -49.84 10.63
C LEU A 459 5.21 -48.98 9.38
N LEU A 460 6.31 -48.23 9.35
CA LEU A 460 6.76 -47.51 8.18
C LEU A 460 7.47 -48.46 7.24
N SER A 461 7.03 -48.52 5.99
CA SER A 461 7.51 -49.42 4.95
C SER A 461 7.83 -48.64 3.68
N LEU A 462 8.88 -49.03 2.98
CA LEU A 462 9.22 -48.54 1.66
C LEU A 462 9.70 -49.72 0.82
N GLU A 463 9.06 -49.93 -0.33
CA GLU A 463 9.48 -50.94 -1.31
C GLU A 463 10.12 -50.21 -2.50
N LEU A 464 11.31 -50.65 -2.87
CA LEU A 464 12.11 -50.12 -3.97
C LEU A 464 12.23 -51.22 -5.04
N ASP A 465 11.56 -51.00 -6.16
CA ASP A 465 11.78 -51.78 -7.38
C ASP A 465 13.00 -51.21 -8.12
N ILE A 466 14.08 -51.99 -8.18
CA ILE A 466 15.33 -51.54 -8.79
C ILE A 466 15.18 -51.31 -10.29
N THR A 467 14.25 -52.00 -10.97
CA THR A 467 13.94 -51.76 -12.38
C THR A 467 13.33 -50.38 -12.60
N GLU A 468 12.41 -49.95 -11.72
CA GLU A 468 11.83 -48.60 -11.77
C GLU A 468 12.84 -47.51 -11.43
N LEU A 469 13.75 -47.79 -10.50
CA LEU A 469 14.81 -46.87 -10.08
C LEU A 469 15.80 -46.54 -11.21
N ARG A 470 15.89 -47.37 -12.26
CA ARG A 470 16.77 -47.14 -13.41
C ARG A 470 16.60 -45.74 -14.03
N LYS A 471 15.36 -45.27 -14.16
CA LYS A 471 15.06 -43.92 -14.69
C LYS A 471 15.47 -42.83 -13.71
N THR A 472 15.17 -43.03 -12.43
CA THR A 472 15.40 -42.08 -11.34
C THR A 472 16.88 -41.83 -11.06
N PHE A 473 17.71 -42.86 -11.24
CA PHE A 473 19.16 -42.86 -11.03
C PHE A 473 19.98 -42.83 -12.32
N TYR A 474 19.34 -42.61 -13.48
CA TYR A 474 20.01 -42.53 -14.79
C TYR A 474 20.87 -43.76 -15.14
N SER A 475 20.47 -44.94 -14.65
CA SER A 475 21.22 -46.21 -14.78
C SER A 475 22.68 -46.13 -14.26
N GLN A 476 22.95 -45.28 -13.26
CA GLN A 476 24.28 -45.13 -12.66
C GLN A 476 24.49 -46.20 -11.56
N SER A 477 25.28 -47.22 -11.87
CA SER A 477 25.68 -48.25 -10.90
C SER A 477 26.69 -47.70 -9.89
N GLY A 478 26.56 -48.05 -8.62
CA GLY A 478 27.47 -47.55 -7.58
C GLY A 478 27.00 -47.86 -6.15
N ASN A 479 27.82 -47.44 -5.19
CA ASN A 479 27.51 -47.53 -3.77
C ASN A 479 26.79 -46.24 -3.33
N TYR A 480 25.52 -46.37 -2.95
CA TYR A 480 24.69 -45.28 -2.46
C TYR A 480 24.64 -45.31 -0.92
N SER A 481 24.88 -44.16 -0.28
CA SER A 481 24.60 -43.97 1.15
C SER A 481 23.11 -44.04 1.39
N MET A 482 22.68 -44.85 2.36
CA MET A 482 21.31 -44.92 2.84
C MET A 482 21.16 -44.05 4.09
N ASP A 483 20.52 -42.90 3.93
CA ASP A 483 20.20 -42.00 5.04
C ASP A 483 18.70 -42.03 5.32
N VAL A 484 18.30 -42.33 6.56
CA VAL A 484 16.91 -42.24 7.00
C VAL A 484 16.70 -40.91 7.70
N ILE A 485 15.73 -40.14 7.20
CA ILE A 485 15.40 -38.80 7.67
C ILE A 485 13.96 -38.83 8.20
N ILE A 486 13.76 -38.52 9.47
CA ILE A 486 12.45 -38.52 10.11
C ILE A 486 12.20 -37.15 10.72
N GLY A 487 11.09 -36.53 10.31
CA GLY A 487 10.71 -35.19 10.71
C GLY A 487 9.23 -35.12 11.07
N ASP A 488 8.96 -34.54 12.23
CA ASP A 488 7.63 -34.17 12.67
C ASP A 488 7.77 -32.89 13.49
N PRO A 489 6.88 -31.89 13.33
CA PRO A 489 6.90 -30.72 14.19
C PRO A 489 6.90 -31.11 15.67
N THR A 490 6.13 -32.11 16.08
CA THR A 490 5.99 -32.53 17.48
C THR A 490 7.20 -33.27 18.06
N PHE A 491 8.30 -33.44 17.29
CA PHE A 491 9.52 -34.06 17.79
C PHE A 491 10.51 -33.02 18.29
N SER A 492 11.11 -33.28 19.45
CA SER A 492 12.17 -32.44 20.00
C SER A 492 13.52 -32.75 19.33
N ASN A 493 13.75 -34.00 18.93
CA ASN A 493 14.93 -34.43 18.18
C ASN A 493 14.53 -34.83 16.75
N GLN A 494 15.10 -34.16 15.76
CA GLN A 494 14.99 -34.57 14.36
C GLN A 494 15.99 -35.69 14.09
N ILE A 495 15.55 -36.78 13.45
CA ILE A 495 16.43 -37.93 13.20
C ILE A 495 16.98 -37.82 11.77
N TYR A 496 18.29 -37.67 11.68
CA TYR A 496 19.06 -37.88 10.45
C TYR A 496 20.05 -39.01 10.73
N TRP A 497 19.78 -40.20 10.18
CA TRP A 497 20.51 -41.42 10.51
C TRP A 497 21.13 -42.04 9.26
N LYS A 498 22.46 -42.05 9.19
CA LYS A 498 23.20 -42.77 8.15
C LYS A 498 23.21 -44.25 8.48
N VAL A 499 22.32 -45.01 7.83
CA VAL A 499 22.03 -46.39 8.21
C VAL A 499 23.01 -47.37 7.57
N GLY A 500 23.52 -47.09 6.38
CA GLY A 500 24.48 -47.98 5.72
C GLY A 500 24.66 -47.63 4.25
N SER A 501 25.06 -48.61 3.44
CA SER A 501 25.23 -48.43 1.99
C SER A 501 24.54 -49.51 1.19
N LEU A 502 23.92 -49.10 0.07
CA LEU A 502 23.26 -49.93 -0.92
C LEU A 502 24.06 -49.90 -2.22
N SER A 503 24.63 -51.04 -2.60
CA SER A 503 25.33 -51.23 -3.86
C SER A 503 24.31 -51.58 -4.95
N LEU A 504 24.02 -50.63 -5.84
CA LEU A 504 23.12 -50.81 -6.98
C LEU A 504 23.89 -51.17 -8.25
N LYS A 505 23.45 -52.20 -8.97
CA LYS A 505 23.99 -52.62 -10.27
C LYS A 505 22.91 -52.64 -11.34
N PHE A 506 23.05 -51.78 -12.35
CA PHE A 506 22.25 -51.76 -13.56
C PHE A 506 22.98 -52.45 -14.72
N THR A 507 22.24 -53.16 -15.59
CA THR A 507 22.81 -53.97 -16.69
C THR A 507 23.30 -53.12 -17.86
N THR A 508 22.81 -51.88 -17.97
CA THR A 508 23.15 -50.95 -19.05
C THR A 508 23.98 -49.78 -18.51
N THR A 509 25.10 -49.44 -19.17
CA THR A 509 25.92 -48.28 -18.82
C THR A 509 25.11 -46.98 -19.01
N GLY A 510 24.91 -46.23 -17.92
CA GLY A 510 23.98 -45.11 -17.89
C GLY A 510 24.38 -43.86 -18.67
N ALA A 511 23.37 -43.12 -19.15
CA ALA A 511 23.52 -41.76 -19.64
C ALA A 511 24.05 -40.84 -18.52
N ALA A 512 24.77 -39.77 -18.89
CA ALA A 512 25.24 -38.79 -17.93
C ALA A 512 24.04 -38.21 -17.15
N ALA A 513 24.08 -38.29 -15.82
CA ALA A 513 23.11 -37.59 -14.99
C ALA A 513 23.13 -36.08 -15.36
N PRO A 514 21.98 -35.41 -15.48
CA PRO A 514 21.95 -33.97 -15.72
C PRO A 514 22.76 -33.30 -14.60
N ALA A 515 23.73 -32.46 -14.98
CA ALA A 515 24.65 -31.83 -14.06
C ALA A 515 23.88 -31.19 -12.88
N THR A 516 23.96 -31.83 -11.72
CA THR A 516 23.51 -31.29 -10.45
C THR A 516 24.23 -29.96 -10.30
N LYS A 517 23.48 -28.87 -10.05
CA LYS A 517 24.05 -27.53 -9.86
C LYS A 517 25.16 -27.61 -8.82
N ILE A 518 26.40 -27.67 -9.31
CA ILE A 518 27.62 -27.61 -8.53
C ILE A 518 27.54 -26.32 -7.69
N PRO A 519 27.97 -26.30 -6.41
CA PRO A 519 28.10 -25.05 -5.67
C PRO A 519 28.90 -24.05 -6.51
N PRO A 520 28.67 -22.74 -6.37
CA PRO A 520 29.14 -21.76 -7.35
C PRO A 520 30.67 -21.74 -7.39
N SER A 521 31.28 -22.53 -8.26
CA SER A 521 32.54 -22.14 -8.88
C SER A 521 32.24 -20.84 -9.63
N SER A 522 33.14 -19.86 -9.54
CA SER A 522 32.98 -18.59 -10.24
C SER A 522 32.55 -18.87 -11.67
N LYS A 523 31.31 -18.47 -12.01
CA LYS A 523 30.87 -18.54 -13.41
C LYS A 523 31.87 -17.70 -14.23
N PRO A 524 32.14 -18.07 -15.48
CA PRO A 524 32.86 -17.16 -16.36
C PRO A 524 32.20 -15.79 -16.28
N GLU A 525 33.02 -14.75 -16.11
CA GLU A 525 32.54 -13.38 -15.97
C GLU A 525 31.63 -13.06 -17.16
N ILE A 526 30.37 -12.73 -16.87
CA ILE A 526 29.44 -12.29 -17.89
C ILE A 526 29.81 -10.84 -18.22
N GLN A 527 30.56 -10.66 -19.29
CA GLN A 527 30.73 -9.33 -19.84
C GLN A 527 29.41 -8.90 -20.47
N HIS A 528 28.75 -7.92 -19.86
CA HIS A 528 27.60 -7.29 -20.48
C HIS A 528 28.04 -6.69 -21.83
N VAL A 529 27.65 -7.34 -22.93
CA VAL A 529 27.83 -6.79 -24.27
C VAL A 529 26.87 -5.61 -24.39
N PHE A 530 27.38 -4.42 -24.11
CA PHE A 530 26.65 -3.19 -24.37
C PHE A 530 26.27 -3.17 -25.85
N ARG A 531 25.09 -2.62 -26.14
CA ARG A 531 24.74 -2.30 -27.53
C ARG A 531 25.89 -1.51 -28.13
N VAL A 532 26.38 -1.97 -29.28
CA VAL A 532 27.41 -1.23 -30.02
C VAL A 532 26.88 0.19 -30.22
N PRO A 533 27.61 1.23 -29.79
CA PRO A 533 27.18 2.60 -29.98
C PRO A 533 26.86 2.83 -31.46
N GLU A 534 25.72 3.47 -31.73
CA GLU A 534 25.32 3.78 -33.10
C GLU A 534 26.43 4.56 -33.79
N LYS A 535 26.77 4.16 -35.02
CA LYS A 535 27.84 4.81 -35.78
C LYS A 535 27.41 6.24 -36.11
N ARG A 536 28.11 7.21 -35.53
CA ARG A 536 27.90 8.63 -35.84
C ARG A 536 28.37 8.92 -37.27
N PRO A 537 27.72 9.87 -37.97
CA PRO A 537 28.20 10.33 -39.27
C PRO A 537 29.62 10.92 -39.16
N PRO A 538 30.42 10.89 -40.23
CA PRO A 538 31.73 11.53 -40.24
C PRO A 538 31.63 13.03 -39.91
N GLU A 539 32.53 13.52 -39.07
CA GLU A 539 32.54 14.92 -38.61
C GLU A 539 32.57 15.93 -39.77
N LEU A 540 33.25 15.59 -40.86
CA LEU A 540 33.30 16.41 -42.08
C LEU A 540 31.91 16.64 -42.68
N VAL A 541 31.06 15.61 -42.71
CA VAL A 541 29.69 15.70 -43.21
C VAL A 541 28.88 16.61 -42.28
N SER A 542 28.97 16.41 -40.96
CA SER A 542 28.29 17.26 -39.98
C SER A 542 28.72 18.74 -40.08
N LYS A 543 30.02 19.02 -40.27
CA LYS A 543 30.53 20.39 -40.45
C LYS A 543 30.04 21.03 -41.75
N ALA A 544 30.05 20.27 -42.86
CA ALA A 544 29.55 20.76 -44.14
C ALA A 544 28.06 21.13 -44.08
N PHE A 545 27.23 20.28 -43.49
CA PHE A 545 25.80 20.59 -43.30
C PHE A 545 25.56 21.74 -42.32
N THR A 546 26.38 21.88 -41.27
CA THR A 546 26.31 23.04 -40.38
C THR A 546 26.57 24.35 -41.13
N LEU A 547 27.58 24.38 -42.00
CA LEU A 547 27.87 25.54 -42.86
C LEU A 547 26.73 25.82 -43.85
N LEU A 548 26.14 24.76 -44.45
CA LEU A 548 24.98 24.90 -45.32
C LEU A 548 23.78 25.50 -44.59
N VAL A 549 23.52 25.11 -43.34
CA VAL A 549 22.43 25.70 -42.52
C VAL A 549 22.70 27.17 -42.16
N LEU A 550 23.96 27.58 -42.01
CA LEU A 550 24.32 28.98 -41.78
C LEU A 550 24.29 29.84 -43.07
N SER A 551 24.39 29.22 -44.24
CA SER A 551 24.46 29.92 -45.53
C SER A 551 23.26 30.83 -45.83
N PRO A 552 21.98 30.47 -45.55
CA PRO A 552 20.84 31.36 -45.79
C PRO A 552 20.91 32.64 -44.95
N LEU A 553 21.50 32.59 -43.74
CA LEU A 553 21.68 33.77 -42.89
C LEU A 553 22.65 34.78 -43.52
N VAL A 554 23.78 34.28 -44.07
CA VAL A 554 24.74 35.12 -44.79
C VAL A 554 24.10 35.71 -46.04
N ILE A 555 23.37 34.90 -46.81
CA ILE A 555 22.63 35.34 -47.99
C ILE A 555 21.62 36.43 -47.60
N MET A 556 20.88 36.26 -46.50
CA MET A 556 19.93 37.25 -46.01
C MET A 556 20.59 38.61 -45.75
N PHE A 557 21.75 38.66 -45.09
CA PHE A 557 22.46 39.92 -44.84
C PHE A 557 22.98 40.57 -46.13
N VAL A 558 23.48 39.78 -47.08
CA VAL A 558 23.89 40.28 -48.41
C VAL A 558 22.69 40.87 -49.14
N MET A 559 21.55 40.17 -49.13
CA MET A 559 20.31 40.64 -49.74
C MET A 559 19.78 41.91 -49.08
N TRP A 560 19.82 42.03 -47.76
CA TRP A 560 19.44 43.26 -47.06
C TRP A 560 20.26 44.47 -47.50
N ASN A 561 21.58 44.30 -47.68
CA ASN A 561 22.43 45.35 -48.22
C ASN A 561 22.08 45.69 -49.68
N LEU A 562 21.81 44.68 -50.52
CA LEU A 562 21.44 44.89 -51.93
C LEU A 562 20.07 45.58 -52.09
N PHE A 563 19.11 45.26 -51.23
CA PHE A 563 17.76 45.84 -51.25
C PHE A 563 17.64 47.16 -50.46
N GLY A 564 18.75 47.67 -49.91
CA GLY A 564 18.77 48.95 -49.19
C GLY A 564 18.05 48.93 -47.84
N ALA A 565 17.89 47.75 -47.22
CA ALA A 565 17.34 47.63 -45.88
C ALA A 565 18.28 48.34 -44.88
N ASN A 566 17.76 49.35 -44.18
CA ASN A 566 18.54 50.18 -43.28
C ASN A 566 17.78 50.38 -41.95
N VAL A 567 18.51 50.87 -40.94
CA VAL A 567 18.00 51.18 -39.60
C VAL A 567 17.97 52.70 -39.34
N SER A 568 17.86 53.52 -40.40
CA SER A 568 17.98 54.98 -40.29
C SER A 568 16.90 55.64 -39.43
N ASN A 569 15.74 55.00 -39.29
CA ASN A 569 14.61 55.47 -38.48
C ASN A 569 14.64 54.99 -37.02
N PHE A 570 15.78 54.47 -36.54
CA PHE A 570 15.88 54.02 -35.15
C PHE A 570 15.88 55.21 -34.18
N SER A 571 14.78 55.38 -33.44
CA SER A 571 14.69 56.41 -32.41
C SER A 571 15.45 55.98 -31.15
N PHE A 572 16.50 56.72 -30.77
CA PHE A 572 17.28 56.48 -29.56
C PHE A 572 16.57 56.97 -28.28
N THR A 573 15.33 56.50 -28.07
CA THR A 573 14.59 56.76 -26.83
C THR A 573 14.89 55.67 -25.80
N LEU A 574 14.83 56.02 -24.52
CA LEU A 574 15.11 55.07 -23.43
C LEU A 574 14.24 53.80 -23.50
N PRO A 575 12.91 53.86 -23.75
CA PRO A 575 12.10 52.66 -23.91
C PRO A 575 12.53 51.79 -25.10
N ASN A 576 12.90 52.38 -26.23
CA ASN A 576 13.30 51.64 -27.42
C ASN A 576 14.64 50.91 -27.21
N ILE A 577 15.61 51.57 -26.57
CA ILE A 577 16.88 50.96 -26.18
C ILE A 577 16.66 49.80 -25.21
N VAL A 578 15.85 50.01 -24.16
CA VAL A 578 15.52 48.98 -23.16
C VAL A 578 14.78 47.81 -23.80
N PHE A 579 13.89 48.07 -24.76
CA PHE A 579 13.18 47.03 -25.49
C PHE A 579 14.13 46.14 -26.30
N HIS A 580 15.01 46.71 -27.13
CA HIS A 580 15.94 45.94 -27.94
C HIS A 580 17.00 45.20 -27.12
N LEU A 581 17.50 45.81 -26.04
CA LEU A 581 18.38 45.12 -25.07
C LEU A 581 17.64 43.98 -24.37
N GLY A 582 16.38 44.19 -24.00
CA GLY A 582 15.52 43.19 -23.39
C GLY A 582 15.26 41.99 -24.31
N VAL A 583 14.98 42.23 -25.60
CA VAL A 583 14.85 41.16 -26.61
C VAL A 583 16.17 40.39 -26.77
N GLY A 584 17.31 41.09 -26.85
CA GLY A 584 18.63 40.45 -26.90
C GLY A 584 18.93 39.60 -25.65
N ALA A 585 18.57 40.09 -24.47
CA ALA A 585 18.72 39.38 -23.21
C ALA A 585 17.84 38.12 -23.13
N ILE A 586 16.64 38.14 -23.71
CA ILE A 586 15.78 36.95 -23.82
C ILE A 586 16.43 35.89 -24.72
N PHE A 587 16.98 36.27 -25.88
CA PHE A 587 17.68 35.32 -26.75
C PHE A 587 18.94 34.73 -26.09
N LEU A 588 19.70 35.57 -25.38
CA LEU A 588 20.86 35.10 -24.60
C LEU A 588 20.42 34.15 -23.48
N LEU A 589 19.31 34.44 -22.79
CA LEU A 589 18.75 33.57 -21.76
C LEU A 589 18.35 32.20 -22.34
N TYR A 590 17.81 32.14 -23.55
CA TYR A 590 17.51 30.87 -24.23
C TYR A 590 18.78 30.08 -24.57
N TYR A 591 19.85 30.75 -24.97
CA TYR A 591 21.16 30.10 -25.13
C TYR A 591 21.71 29.59 -23.79
N CYS A 592 21.60 30.36 -22.71
CA CYS A 592 21.99 29.93 -21.37
C CYS A 592 21.13 28.76 -20.86
N TYR A 593 19.85 28.71 -21.22
CA TYR A 593 18.97 27.56 -20.97
C TYR A 593 19.41 26.31 -21.72
N TRP A 594 19.72 26.44 -23.00
CA TRP A 594 20.20 25.32 -23.80
C TRP A 594 21.53 24.74 -23.28
N THR A 595 22.40 25.57 -22.69
CA THR A 595 23.73 25.16 -22.24
C THR A 595 23.79 24.75 -20.76
N ASN A 596 23.16 25.48 -19.84
CA ASN A 596 23.43 25.35 -18.40
C ASN A 596 22.22 25.52 -17.46
N LEU A 597 21.19 26.31 -17.81
CA LEU A 597 20.09 26.62 -16.88
C LEU A 597 18.99 25.55 -16.90
N ASN A 598 18.39 25.29 -15.74
CA ASN A 598 17.17 24.50 -15.64
C ASN A 598 15.91 25.34 -15.95
N MET A 599 14.81 24.66 -16.28
CA MET A 599 13.56 25.29 -16.70
C MET A 599 13.01 26.32 -15.69
N PHE A 600 13.02 26.01 -14.38
CA PHE A 600 12.48 26.91 -13.36
C PHE A 600 13.32 28.18 -13.20
N THR A 601 14.64 28.07 -13.29
CA THR A 601 15.56 29.22 -13.21
C THR A 601 15.42 30.10 -14.44
N THR A 602 15.33 29.48 -15.63
CA THR A 602 15.06 30.18 -16.88
C THR A 602 13.73 30.93 -16.83
N LEU A 603 12.65 30.30 -16.34
CA LEU A 603 11.34 30.95 -16.21
C LEU A 603 11.37 32.13 -15.24
N LYS A 604 12.13 32.04 -14.13
CA LYS A 604 12.31 33.15 -13.20
C LYS A 604 13.00 34.35 -13.86
N TYR A 605 14.10 34.13 -14.58
CA TYR A 605 14.79 35.20 -15.30
C TYR A 605 13.97 35.75 -16.47
N LEU A 606 13.26 34.87 -17.18
CA LEU A 606 12.37 35.26 -18.28
C LEU A 606 11.20 36.10 -17.78
N ALA A 607 10.64 35.81 -16.61
CA ALA A 607 9.58 36.63 -16.03
C ALA A 607 10.04 38.06 -15.73
N VAL A 608 11.26 38.22 -15.21
CA VAL A 608 11.84 39.54 -14.91
C VAL A 608 12.21 40.29 -16.18
N ILE A 609 13.03 39.68 -17.04
CA ILE A 609 13.50 40.30 -18.28
C ILE A 609 12.32 40.54 -19.22
N GLY A 610 11.44 39.54 -19.40
CA GLY A 610 10.25 39.63 -20.23
C GLY A 610 9.24 40.66 -19.74
N GLY A 611 9.06 40.81 -18.42
CA GLY A 611 8.23 41.88 -17.85
C GLY A 611 8.77 43.27 -18.19
N ILE A 612 10.08 43.49 -18.06
CA ILE A 612 10.73 44.76 -18.41
C ILE A 612 10.62 45.03 -19.92
N THR A 613 10.95 44.05 -20.76
CA THR A 613 10.85 44.13 -22.22
C THR A 613 9.41 44.40 -22.68
N PHE A 614 8.42 43.80 -22.02
CA PHE A 614 7.01 44.01 -22.35
C PHE A 614 6.59 45.46 -22.10
N VAL A 615 6.91 46.02 -20.93
CA VAL A 615 6.54 47.40 -20.59
C VAL A 615 7.19 48.40 -21.55
N SER A 616 8.48 48.22 -21.86
CA SER A 616 9.19 49.12 -22.78
C SER A 616 8.64 49.08 -24.20
N GLY A 617 8.17 47.92 -24.68
CA GLY A 617 7.55 47.78 -26.02
C GLY A 617 6.15 48.38 -26.15
N THR A 618 5.43 48.63 -25.05
CA THR A 618 4.07 49.20 -25.07
C THR A 618 4.01 50.73 -25.23
N SER A 619 5.14 51.42 -25.08
CA SER A 619 5.19 52.89 -25.17
C SER A 619 4.89 53.40 -26.59
N ASP A 620 5.34 52.70 -27.63
CA ASP A 620 5.17 53.11 -29.04
C ASP A 620 3.71 53.00 -29.55
N ILE A 621 2.88 52.13 -28.96
CA ILE A 621 1.45 51.99 -29.33
C ILE A 621 0.58 53.04 -28.60
N THR A 622 1.06 53.57 -27.48
CA THR A 622 0.29 54.47 -26.60
C THR A 622 0.24 55.90 -27.13
N GLU A 623 1.26 56.33 -27.88
CA GLU A 623 1.33 57.67 -28.48
C GLU A 623 0.32 57.84 -29.62
N LEU A 624 0.22 56.86 -30.54
CA LEU A 624 -0.80 56.84 -31.59
C LEU A 624 -2.24 56.77 -31.04
N ARG A 625 -2.44 56.08 -29.91
CA ARG A 625 -3.76 55.94 -29.28
C ARG A 625 -4.25 57.25 -28.64
N LYS A 626 -3.34 58.05 -28.09
CA LYS A 626 -3.66 59.37 -27.50
C LYS A 626 -4.05 60.40 -28.56
N THR A 627 -3.38 60.41 -29.70
CA THR A 627 -3.64 61.38 -30.79
C THR A 627 -5.03 61.23 -31.42
N PHE A 628 -5.56 60.01 -31.50
CA PHE A 628 -6.87 59.72 -32.11
C PHE A 628 -7.97 59.37 -31.10
N TYR A 629 -7.72 59.55 -29.78
CA TYR A 629 -8.68 59.28 -28.69
C TYR A 629 -9.39 57.91 -28.75
N SER A 630 -8.77 56.90 -29.37
CA SER A 630 -9.35 55.56 -29.58
C SER A 630 -10.70 55.52 -30.33
N GLN A 631 -11.00 56.53 -31.15
CA GLN A 631 -12.20 56.52 -31.99
C GLN A 631 -11.96 55.76 -33.29
N SER A 632 -12.79 54.76 -33.54
CA SER A 632 -12.76 54.01 -34.80
C SER A 632 -13.58 54.73 -35.85
N GLY A 633 -13.03 54.93 -37.04
CA GLY A 633 -13.71 55.69 -38.09
C GLY A 633 -12.88 55.81 -39.38
N ASN A 634 -13.53 56.33 -40.42
CA ASN A 634 -12.87 56.66 -41.68
C ASN A 634 -12.43 58.13 -41.63
N TYR A 635 -11.13 58.36 -41.64
CA TYR A 635 -10.53 59.69 -41.59
C TYR A 635 -10.10 60.13 -42.99
N SER A 636 -10.31 61.41 -43.30
CA SER A 636 -9.80 62.09 -44.49
C SER A 636 -8.34 62.46 -44.25
N MET A 637 -7.44 62.05 -45.13
CA MET A 637 -6.03 62.49 -45.08
C MET A 637 -5.87 63.70 -46.00
N ASP A 638 -5.82 64.87 -45.39
CA ASP A 638 -5.66 66.15 -46.06
C ASP A 638 -4.27 66.71 -45.75
N VAL A 639 -3.54 67.11 -46.79
CA VAL A 639 -2.25 67.79 -46.67
C VAL A 639 -2.49 69.27 -46.94
N ILE A 640 -2.16 70.08 -45.94
CA ILE A 640 -2.27 71.53 -46.01
C ILE A 640 -0.87 72.09 -45.90
N ILE A 641 -0.43 72.79 -46.95
CA ILE A 641 0.88 73.45 -46.99
C ILE A 641 0.64 74.94 -47.20
N GLY A 642 1.07 75.73 -46.23
CA GLY A 642 0.95 77.18 -46.25
C GLY A 642 1.94 77.83 -45.30
N ASP A 643 2.49 78.96 -45.74
CA ASP A 643 3.33 79.88 -44.99
C ASP A 643 2.87 81.30 -45.36
N PRO A 644 2.93 82.29 -44.46
CA PRO A 644 2.58 83.69 -44.76
C PRO A 644 3.33 84.33 -45.94
N THR A 645 4.42 83.73 -46.43
CA THR A 645 5.17 84.17 -47.61
C THR A 645 4.68 83.59 -48.94
N PHE A 646 3.79 82.58 -48.91
CA PHE A 646 3.22 81.96 -50.11
C PHE A 646 1.90 82.64 -50.51
N SER A 647 1.73 82.94 -51.81
CA SER A 647 0.57 83.64 -52.34
C SER A 647 -0.70 82.77 -52.46
N ASN A 648 -0.56 81.44 -52.38
CA ASN A 648 -1.66 80.49 -52.38
C ASN A 648 -1.36 79.28 -51.49
N GLN A 649 -2.34 78.89 -50.67
CA GLN A 649 -2.24 77.71 -49.81
C GLN A 649 -2.71 76.47 -50.57
N ILE A 650 -1.92 75.40 -50.50
CA ILE A 650 -2.27 74.12 -51.13
C ILE A 650 -3.04 73.31 -50.11
N TYR A 651 -4.31 73.06 -50.41
CA TYR A 651 -5.15 72.08 -49.73
C TYR A 651 -5.35 70.88 -50.66
N TRP A 652 -4.75 69.74 -50.32
CA TRP A 652 -4.90 68.53 -51.11
C TRP A 652 -5.39 67.36 -50.28
N LYS A 653 -6.54 66.81 -50.67
CA LYS A 653 -7.07 65.57 -50.12
C LYS A 653 -6.40 64.37 -50.77
N VAL A 654 -5.48 63.75 -50.03
CA VAL A 654 -4.60 62.68 -50.53
C VAL A 654 -5.29 61.32 -50.51
N GLY A 655 -6.26 61.11 -49.61
CA GLY A 655 -7.03 59.86 -49.56
C GLY A 655 -7.88 59.73 -48.30
N SER A 656 -8.37 58.52 -48.05
CA SER A 656 -9.11 58.18 -46.83
C SER A 656 -8.51 56.96 -46.15
N LEU A 657 -8.36 57.02 -44.83
CA LEU A 657 -7.78 55.98 -43.99
C LEU A 657 -8.84 55.46 -43.01
N SER A 658 -9.11 54.14 -43.04
CA SER A 658 -10.03 53.50 -42.12
C SER A 658 -9.27 52.95 -40.91
N LEU A 659 -9.52 53.50 -39.72
CA LEU A 659 -8.88 53.07 -38.48
C LEU A 659 -9.90 52.36 -37.60
N LYS A 660 -9.55 51.17 -37.10
CA LYS A 660 -10.40 50.34 -36.25
C LYS A 660 -9.66 49.96 -34.98
N PHE A 661 -10.04 50.59 -33.86
CA PHE A 661 -9.51 50.32 -32.53
C PHE A 661 -10.41 49.30 -31.81
N THR A 662 -9.80 48.36 -31.10
CA THR A 662 -10.49 47.19 -30.52
C THR A 662 -11.25 47.45 -29.23
N THR A 663 -11.20 48.67 -28.70
CA THR A 663 -11.88 49.05 -27.45
C THR A 663 -12.49 50.44 -27.56
N THR A 664 -13.80 50.56 -27.33
CA THR A 664 -14.50 51.83 -27.10
C THR A 664 -13.93 52.52 -25.85
N GLY A 665 -13.07 53.52 -26.07
CA GLY A 665 -12.57 54.39 -25.01
C GLY A 665 -13.65 55.38 -24.54
N ALA A 666 -13.66 55.60 -23.23
CA ALA A 666 -14.54 56.44 -22.42
C ALA A 666 -15.25 57.62 -23.11
N ALA A 667 -16.56 57.74 -22.84
CA ALA A 667 -17.34 58.94 -23.10
C ALA A 667 -16.75 60.16 -22.37
N ALA A 668 -16.91 61.35 -22.96
CA ALA A 668 -16.61 62.64 -22.35
C ALA A 668 -17.20 62.75 -20.93
N PRO A 669 -16.58 63.53 -20.01
CA PRO A 669 -16.99 63.53 -18.61
C PRO A 669 -18.39 64.12 -18.45
N ALA A 670 -19.36 63.30 -18.06
CA ALA A 670 -20.69 63.75 -17.64
C ALA A 670 -20.78 63.82 -16.11
N THR A 671 -21.57 64.80 -15.68
CA THR A 671 -21.82 65.32 -14.34
C THR A 671 -22.33 64.30 -13.30
N LYS A 672 -22.07 64.63 -12.02
CA LYS A 672 -22.40 63.92 -10.77
C LYS A 672 -23.88 63.51 -10.64
N ILE A 673 -24.18 62.23 -10.32
CA ILE A 673 -25.42 61.72 -9.66
C ILE A 673 -25.09 60.45 -8.83
N PRO A 674 -25.79 60.14 -7.70
CA PRO A 674 -25.32 59.27 -6.61
C PRO A 674 -25.95 57.84 -6.61
N PRO A 675 -25.89 57.10 -5.49
CA PRO A 675 -25.35 55.74 -5.41
C PRO A 675 -26.29 54.66 -6.00
N SER A 676 -25.78 53.78 -6.85
CA SER A 676 -26.43 52.51 -7.18
C SER A 676 -25.44 51.35 -7.15
N SER A 677 -25.99 50.16 -6.91
CA SER A 677 -25.36 48.90 -6.52
C SER A 677 -24.00 48.60 -7.16
N LYS A 678 -23.03 48.19 -6.34
CA LYS A 678 -21.74 47.66 -6.82
C LYS A 678 -22.00 46.51 -7.82
N PRO A 679 -21.22 46.42 -8.91
CA PRO A 679 -21.42 45.40 -9.93
C PRO A 679 -21.16 44.00 -9.35
N GLU A 680 -21.97 43.04 -9.79
CA GLU A 680 -21.89 41.64 -9.40
C GLU A 680 -20.51 41.07 -9.78
N ILE A 681 -19.82 40.51 -8.79
CA ILE A 681 -18.53 39.83 -9.00
C ILE A 681 -18.85 38.43 -9.51
N GLN A 682 -18.62 38.19 -10.80
CA GLN A 682 -18.71 36.83 -11.35
C GLN A 682 -17.42 36.07 -11.08
N HIS A 683 -17.56 34.89 -10.47
CA HIS A 683 -16.45 34.00 -10.19
C HIS A 683 -15.88 33.47 -11.52
N VAL A 684 -14.63 33.81 -11.85
CA VAL A 684 -13.96 33.30 -13.05
C VAL A 684 -13.51 31.87 -12.78
N PHE A 685 -14.24 30.91 -13.34
CA PHE A 685 -13.88 29.50 -13.25
C PHE A 685 -12.57 29.22 -14.01
N ARG A 686 -11.82 28.23 -13.53
CA ARG A 686 -10.61 27.75 -14.19
C ARG A 686 -10.97 27.30 -15.62
N VAL A 687 -10.18 27.72 -16.60
CA VAL A 687 -10.38 27.30 -18.00
C VAL A 687 -10.27 25.77 -18.07
N PRO A 688 -11.29 25.04 -18.55
CA PRO A 688 -11.21 23.60 -18.66
C PRO A 688 -10.10 23.19 -19.63
N GLU A 689 -9.44 22.08 -19.33
CA GLU A 689 -8.36 21.54 -20.14
C GLU A 689 -8.86 21.22 -21.56
N LYS A 690 -8.07 21.62 -22.57
CA LYS A 690 -8.42 21.35 -23.98
C LYS A 690 -8.30 19.85 -24.25
N ARG A 691 -9.43 19.21 -24.59
CA ARG A 691 -9.47 17.81 -25.01
C ARG A 691 -8.85 17.64 -26.40
N PRO A 692 -8.25 16.49 -26.70
CA PRO A 692 -7.74 16.20 -28.04
C PRO A 692 -8.90 16.20 -29.07
N PRO A 693 -8.60 16.48 -30.35
CA PRO A 693 -9.60 16.44 -31.40
C PRO A 693 -10.29 15.07 -31.48
N GLU A 694 -11.60 15.07 -31.61
CA GLU A 694 -12.42 13.86 -31.65
C GLU A 694 -11.97 12.89 -32.76
N LEU A 695 -11.48 13.42 -33.88
CA LEU A 695 -10.92 12.65 -34.99
C LEU A 695 -9.73 11.77 -34.56
N VAL A 696 -8.85 12.31 -33.71
CA VAL A 696 -7.69 11.58 -33.18
C VAL A 696 -8.17 10.45 -32.26
N SER A 697 -9.12 10.74 -31.37
CA SER A 697 -9.71 9.72 -30.49
C SER A 697 -10.40 8.60 -31.27
N LYS A 698 -11.14 8.94 -32.35
CA LYS A 698 -11.79 7.97 -33.24
C LYS A 698 -10.77 7.10 -33.98
N ALA A 699 -9.70 7.68 -34.50
CA ALA A 699 -8.65 6.96 -35.20
C ALA A 699 -7.93 5.96 -34.27
N PHE A 700 -7.59 6.36 -33.05
CA PHE A 700 -6.97 5.46 -32.06
C PHE A 700 -7.93 4.36 -31.60
N THR A 701 -9.22 4.64 -31.48
CA THR A 701 -10.23 3.61 -31.13
C THR A 701 -10.32 2.54 -32.22
N LEU A 702 -10.33 2.94 -33.50
CA LEU A 702 -10.27 2.00 -34.64
C LEU A 702 -8.96 1.20 -34.64
N LEU A 703 -7.85 1.83 -34.28
CA LEU A 703 -6.54 1.18 -34.21
C LEU A 703 -6.48 0.13 -33.09
N VAL A 704 -7.12 0.38 -31.95
CA VAL A 704 -7.27 -0.60 -30.84
C VAL A 704 -8.19 -1.77 -31.21
N LEU A 705 -9.18 -1.55 -32.08
CA LEU A 705 -10.05 -2.62 -32.60
C LEU A 705 -9.40 -3.42 -33.75
N SER A 706 -8.37 -2.86 -34.40
CA SER A 706 -7.72 -3.47 -35.55
C SER A 706 -7.10 -4.85 -35.31
N PRO A 707 -6.49 -5.19 -34.15
CA PRO A 707 -5.96 -6.53 -33.90
C PRO A 707 -7.07 -7.59 -33.87
N LEU A 708 -8.28 -7.23 -33.45
CA LEU A 708 -9.44 -8.12 -33.46
C LEU A 708 -9.88 -8.40 -34.91
N VAL A 709 -9.91 -7.36 -35.75
CA VAL A 709 -10.20 -7.49 -37.19
C VAL A 709 -9.10 -8.27 -37.92
N ILE A 710 -7.83 -8.03 -37.59
CA ILE A 710 -6.68 -8.77 -38.14
C ILE A 710 -6.73 -10.24 -37.70
N MET A 711 -7.12 -10.55 -36.47
CA MET A 711 -7.35 -11.92 -36.00
C MET A 711 -8.45 -12.61 -36.83
N PHE A 712 -9.57 -11.91 -37.11
CA PHE A 712 -10.63 -12.43 -38.00
C PHE A 712 -10.19 -12.58 -39.47
N VAL A 713 -9.33 -11.70 -39.97
CA VAL A 713 -8.77 -11.76 -41.34
C VAL A 713 -7.71 -12.86 -41.47
N MET A 714 -6.85 -13.05 -40.46
CA MET A 714 -5.90 -14.17 -40.39
C MET A 714 -6.61 -15.52 -40.32
N TRP A 715 -7.80 -15.56 -39.73
CA TRP A 715 -8.67 -16.75 -39.79
C TRP A 715 -9.14 -17.11 -41.21
N ASN A 716 -9.31 -16.13 -42.10
CA ASN A 716 -9.58 -16.35 -43.53
C ASN A 716 -8.33 -16.78 -44.32
N LEU A 717 -7.14 -16.27 -43.97
CA LEU A 717 -5.88 -16.52 -44.72
C LEU A 717 -5.21 -17.87 -44.40
N PHE A 718 -5.42 -18.44 -43.20
CA PHE A 718 -4.81 -19.70 -42.76
C PHE A 718 -5.75 -20.94 -42.84
N GLY A 719 -6.84 -20.85 -43.61
CA GLY A 719 -7.58 -22.03 -44.08
C GLY A 719 -8.58 -22.63 -43.10
N ALA A 720 -9.61 -21.88 -42.70
CA ALA A 720 -10.88 -22.48 -42.25
C ALA A 720 -11.76 -22.77 -43.47
N ASN A 721 -12.11 -24.03 -43.70
CA ASN A 721 -12.78 -24.50 -44.93
C ASN A 721 -14.27 -24.10 -44.97
N VAL A 722 -14.67 -23.29 -45.96
CA VAL A 722 -15.99 -22.61 -46.04
C VAL A 722 -16.99 -23.30 -46.99
N SER A 723 -16.79 -24.57 -47.35
CA SER A 723 -17.63 -25.22 -48.38
C SER A 723 -19.04 -25.64 -47.94
N ASN A 724 -19.40 -25.53 -46.65
CA ASN A 724 -20.69 -26.01 -46.12
C ASN A 724 -21.53 -24.90 -45.48
N PHE A 725 -21.86 -23.84 -46.22
CA PHE A 725 -22.81 -22.84 -45.75
C PHE A 725 -24.25 -23.33 -45.93
N SER A 726 -24.92 -23.76 -44.85
CA SER A 726 -26.33 -24.17 -44.92
C SER A 726 -27.26 -22.96 -44.78
N PHE A 727 -28.07 -22.71 -45.82
CA PHE A 727 -29.14 -21.70 -45.85
C PHE A 727 -30.37 -22.12 -45.04
N THR A 728 -30.19 -22.34 -43.74
CA THR A 728 -31.30 -22.58 -42.82
C THR A 728 -31.83 -21.25 -42.28
N LEU A 729 -33.14 -21.16 -42.05
CA LEU A 729 -33.79 -19.95 -41.56
C LEU A 729 -33.13 -19.37 -40.29
N PRO A 730 -32.69 -20.17 -39.30
CA PRO A 730 -31.97 -19.66 -38.13
C PRO A 730 -30.63 -18.99 -38.48
N ASN A 731 -29.86 -19.52 -39.44
CA ASN A 731 -28.60 -18.92 -39.85
C ASN A 731 -28.81 -17.58 -40.57
N ILE A 732 -29.84 -17.48 -41.40
CA ILE A 732 -30.18 -16.23 -42.09
C ILE A 732 -30.63 -15.17 -41.07
N VAL A 733 -31.47 -15.56 -40.11
CA VAL A 733 -31.94 -14.67 -39.02
C VAL A 733 -30.77 -14.24 -38.12
N PHE A 734 -29.82 -15.12 -37.85
CA PHE A 734 -28.59 -14.82 -37.11
C PHE A 734 -27.76 -13.74 -37.83
N HIS A 735 -27.45 -13.94 -39.11
CA HIS A 735 -26.60 -12.99 -39.84
C HIS A 735 -27.27 -11.64 -40.10
N LEU A 736 -28.58 -11.62 -40.38
CA LEU A 736 -29.36 -10.38 -40.45
C LEU A 736 -29.43 -9.68 -39.08
N GLY A 737 -29.55 -10.44 -38.00
CA GLY A 737 -29.54 -9.94 -36.63
C GLY A 737 -28.20 -9.32 -36.23
N VAL A 738 -27.08 -9.97 -36.56
CA VAL A 738 -25.73 -9.42 -36.37
C VAL A 738 -25.54 -8.13 -37.18
N GLY A 739 -25.97 -8.11 -38.45
CA GLY A 739 -25.95 -6.90 -39.28
C GLY A 739 -26.79 -5.76 -38.68
N ALA A 740 -27.98 -6.07 -38.16
CA ALA A 740 -28.85 -5.10 -37.51
C ALA A 740 -28.24 -4.56 -36.20
N ILE A 741 -27.54 -5.39 -35.42
CA ILE A 741 -26.81 -4.96 -34.21
C ILE A 741 -25.68 -3.99 -34.56
N PHE A 742 -24.91 -4.27 -35.62
CA PHE A 742 -23.86 -3.35 -36.08
C PHE A 742 -24.43 -2.03 -36.61
N LEU A 743 -25.54 -2.09 -37.36
CA LEU A 743 -26.25 -0.88 -37.79
C LEU A 743 -26.77 -0.07 -36.60
N LEU A 744 -27.30 -0.74 -35.57
CA LEU A 744 -27.79 -0.09 -34.36
C LEU A 744 -26.66 0.58 -33.57
N TYR A 745 -25.48 -0.04 -33.52
CA TYR A 745 -24.27 0.54 -32.94
C TYR A 745 -23.78 1.77 -33.71
N TYR A 746 -23.85 1.73 -35.04
CA TYR A 746 -23.58 2.91 -35.88
C TYR A 746 -24.61 4.03 -35.63
N CYS A 747 -25.89 3.68 -35.53
CA CYS A 747 -26.96 4.65 -35.24
C CYS A 747 -26.84 5.26 -33.83
N TYR A 748 -26.37 4.50 -32.83
CA TYR A 748 -26.04 5.04 -31.50
C TYR A 748 -24.98 6.13 -31.55
N TRP A 749 -23.92 5.91 -32.32
CA TRP A 749 -22.83 6.87 -32.42
C TRP A 749 -23.14 8.10 -33.28
N THR A 750 -24.21 8.05 -34.07
CA THR A 750 -24.58 9.15 -34.98
C THR A 750 -25.82 9.92 -34.55
N ASN A 751 -26.88 9.28 -34.04
CA ASN A 751 -28.16 9.95 -33.77
C ASN A 751 -29.02 9.37 -32.62
N LEU A 752 -28.74 8.17 -32.08
CA LEU A 752 -29.57 7.53 -31.04
C LEU A 752 -28.98 7.68 -29.64
N ASN A 753 -29.80 8.02 -28.65
CA ASN A 753 -29.36 8.06 -27.26
C ASN A 753 -29.21 6.64 -26.66
N MET A 754 -28.38 6.52 -25.61
CA MET A 754 -27.96 5.24 -25.04
C MET A 754 -29.12 4.37 -24.55
N PHE A 755 -30.13 4.97 -23.91
CA PHE A 755 -31.28 4.24 -23.37
C PHE A 755 -32.18 3.66 -24.47
N THR A 756 -32.28 4.33 -25.62
CA THR A 756 -33.09 3.88 -26.76
C THR A 756 -32.36 2.79 -27.53
N THR A 757 -31.05 2.94 -27.74
CA THR A 757 -30.19 1.91 -28.34
C THR A 757 -30.22 0.63 -27.52
N LEU A 758 -30.12 0.71 -26.19
CA LEU A 758 -30.12 -0.48 -25.33
C LEU A 758 -31.43 -1.27 -25.41
N LYS A 759 -32.59 -0.62 -25.59
CA LYS A 759 -33.88 -1.31 -25.77
C LYS A 759 -33.91 -2.12 -27.07
N TYR A 760 -33.48 -1.55 -28.18
CA TYR A 760 -33.44 -2.25 -29.46
C TYR A 760 -32.34 -3.33 -29.49
N LEU A 761 -31.20 -3.06 -28.85
CA LEU A 761 -30.10 -4.02 -28.74
C LEU A 761 -30.51 -5.24 -27.91
N ALA A 762 -31.30 -5.07 -26.84
CA ALA A 762 -31.79 -6.19 -26.05
C ALA A 762 -32.70 -7.14 -26.87
N VAL A 763 -33.57 -6.58 -27.72
CA VAL A 763 -34.49 -7.36 -28.55
C VAL A 763 -33.77 -8.02 -29.73
N ILE A 764 -32.99 -7.26 -30.51
CA ILE A 764 -32.27 -7.77 -31.67
C ILE A 764 -31.14 -8.71 -31.20
N GLY A 765 -30.44 -8.36 -30.12
CA GLY A 765 -29.42 -9.19 -29.48
C GLY A 765 -29.98 -10.52 -28.97
N GLY A 766 -31.16 -10.51 -28.36
CA GLY A 766 -31.84 -11.74 -27.92
C GLY A 766 -32.20 -12.67 -29.08
N ILE A 767 -32.82 -12.13 -30.15
CA ILE A 767 -33.21 -12.91 -31.34
C ILE A 767 -31.98 -13.44 -32.08
N THR A 768 -30.92 -12.66 -32.15
CA THR A 768 -29.64 -13.05 -32.75
C THR A 768 -28.96 -14.14 -31.92
N PHE A 769 -28.95 -14.01 -30.59
CA PHE A 769 -28.32 -15.00 -29.72
C PHE A 769 -29.02 -16.37 -29.79
N VAL A 770 -30.36 -16.39 -29.80
CA VAL A 770 -31.15 -17.63 -29.87
C VAL A 770 -31.04 -18.30 -31.24
N SER A 771 -30.97 -17.52 -32.32
CA SER A 771 -30.80 -18.07 -33.68
C SER A 771 -29.37 -18.55 -33.98
N GLY A 772 -28.38 -18.09 -33.19
CA GLY A 772 -26.98 -18.42 -33.31
C GLY A 772 -26.50 -19.70 -32.63
N THR A 773 -27.37 -20.56 -32.09
CA THR A 773 -26.94 -21.77 -31.35
C THR A 773 -26.47 -22.94 -32.22
N SER A 774 -26.27 -22.74 -33.52
CA SER A 774 -25.84 -23.80 -34.47
C SER A 774 -24.43 -23.53 -35.03
N TRP A 775 -23.40 -23.67 -34.19
CA TRP A 775 -21.99 -23.42 -34.55
C TRP A 775 -21.32 -24.69 -35.11
N ASN A 776 -21.26 -24.83 -36.44
CA ASN A 776 -20.65 -26.01 -37.09
C ASN A 776 -19.40 -25.72 -37.95
N LEU A 777 -18.80 -24.53 -37.90
CA LEU A 777 -17.76 -24.15 -38.88
C LEU A 777 -16.31 -24.02 -38.36
N PHE A 778 -16.01 -24.42 -37.11
CA PHE A 778 -14.65 -24.32 -36.54
C PHE A 778 -14.00 -25.63 -36.10
N GLY A 779 -14.65 -26.79 -36.24
CA GLY A 779 -14.18 -28.02 -35.58
C GLY A 779 -14.21 -27.95 -34.04
N ALA A 780 -14.28 -26.75 -33.44
CA ALA A 780 -14.88 -26.47 -32.16
C ALA A 780 -16.41 -26.66 -32.26
N ASN A 781 -16.80 -27.91 -32.38
CA ASN A 781 -18.18 -28.30 -32.18
C ASN A 781 -18.41 -28.33 -30.66
N VAL A 782 -19.46 -27.68 -30.16
CA VAL A 782 -19.92 -27.91 -28.79
C VAL A 782 -20.70 -29.24 -28.71
N SER A 783 -20.20 -30.27 -29.40
CA SER A 783 -20.82 -31.59 -29.49
C SER A 783 -20.82 -32.31 -28.14
N ASN A 784 -19.90 -31.94 -27.26
CA ASN A 784 -19.80 -32.45 -25.90
C ASN A 784 -20.42 -31.50 -24.87
N PHE A 785 -21.26 -30.53 -25.26
CA PHE A 785 -22.04 -29.77 -24.29
C PHE A 785 -23.09 -30.67 -23.65
N SER A 786 -22.80 -31.16 -22.46
CA SER A 786 -23.83 -31.85 -21.69
C SER A 786 -24.84 -30.79 -21.20
N PHE A 787 -26.13 -30.95 -21.54
CA PHE A 787 -27.23 -30.14 -20.99
C PHE A 787 -27.55 -30.59 -19.55
N THR A 788 -26.52 -30.67 -18.72
CA THR A 788 -26.67 -30.96 -17.30
C THR A 788 -26.88 -29.65 -16.54
N LEU A 789 -27.71 -29.69 -15.50
CA LEU A 789 -28.01 -28.52 -14.69
C LEU A 789 -26.75 -27.79 -14.18
N PRO A 790 -25.69 -28.47 -13.69
CA PRO A 790 -24.45 -27.78 -13.28
C PRO A 790 -23.72 -27.08 -14.43
N ASN A 791 -23.75 -27.64 -15.64
CA ASN A 791 -23.10 -27.03 -16.80
C ASN A 791 -23.81 -25.75 -17.25
N ILE A 792 -25.14 -25.78 -17.29
CA ILE A 792 -25.97 -24.61 -17.60
C ILE A 792 -25.78 -23.51 -16.55
N VAL A 793 -25.86 -23.87 -15.26
CA VAL A 793 -25.71 -22.91 -14.14
C VAL A 793 -24.30 -22.32 -14.11
N PHE A 794 -23.27 -23.09 -14.42
CA PHE A 794 -21.89 -22.59 -14.50
C PHE A 794 -21.74 -21.52 -15.59
N HIS A 795 -22.18 -21.79 -16.81
CA HIS A 795 -22.02 -20.85 -17.92
C HIS A 795 -22.91 -19.61 -17.78
N LEU A 796 -24.13 -19.75 -17.25
CA LEU A 796 -24.97 -18.60 -16.88
C LEU A 796 -24.32 -17.77 -15.77
N GLY A 797 -23.70 -18.42 -14.78
CA GLY A 797 -22.98 -17.78 -13.70
C GLY A 797 -21.77 -16.98 -14.18
N VAL A 798 -20.95 -17.54 -15.07
CA VAL A 798 -19.83 -16.83 -15.70
C VAL A 798 -20.32 -15.61 -16.48
N GLY A 799 -21.38 -15.75 -17.29
CA GLY A 799 -22.00 -14.63 -18.00
C GLY A 799 -22.53 -13.54 -17.07
N ALA A 800 -23.17 -13.93 -15.96
CA ALA A 800 -23.68 -13.01 -14.95
C ALA A 800 -22.56 -12.26 -14.21
N ILE A 801 -21.40 -12.88 -13.99
CA ILE A 801 -20.22 -12.21 -13.40
C ILE A 801 -19.71 -11.11 -14.35
N PHE A 802 -19.57 -11.40 -15.64
CA PHE A 802 -19.15 -10.38 -16.61
C PHE A 802 -20.16 -9.25 -16.75
N LEU A 803 -21.46 -9.57 -16.73
CA LEU A 803 -22.52 -8.56 -16.69
C LEU A 803 -22.45 -7.71 -15.42
N LEU A 804 -22.19 -8.32 -14.27
CA LEU A 804 -22.02 -7.62 -13.00
C LEU A 804 -20.82 -6.65 -13.03
N TYR A 805 -19.71 -7.03 -13.68
CA TYR A 805 -18.56 -6.12 -13.87
C TYR A 805 -18.91 -4.91 -14.74
N TYR A 806 -19.74 -5.09 -15.76
CA TYR A 806 -20.28 -3.98 -16.53
C TYR A 806 -21.23 -3.10 -15.69
N CYS A 807 -22.10 -3.71 -14.88
CA CYS A 807 -22.98 -2.98 -13.96
C CYS A 807 -22.19 -2.21 -12.88
N TYR A 808 -21.05 -2.73 -12.41
CA TYR A 808 -20.11 -2.01 -11.55
C TYR A 808 -19.50 -0.80 -12.24
N TRP A 809 -19.01 -0.97 -13.47
CA TRP A 809 -18.42 0.12 -14.22
C TRP A 809 -19.41 1.26 -14.52
N THR A 810 -20.70 0.95 -14.62
CA THR A 810 -21.73 1.92 -15.00
C THR A 810 -22.50 2.52 -13.82
N ASN A 811 -22.88 1.72 -12.82
CA ASN A 811 -23.92 2.12 -11.86
C ASN A 811 -23.72 1.64 -10.41
N LEU A 812 -23.10 0.48 -10.18
CA LEU A 812 -23.02 -0.11 -8.84
C LEU A 812 -21.80 0.40 -8.07
N ASN A 813 -21.98 0.68 -6.78
CA ASN A 813 -20.85 0.92 -5.87
C ASN A 813 -20.15 -0.39 -5.50
N MET A 814 -18.91 -0.27 -4.98
CA MET A 814 -18.04 -1.41 -4.71
C MET A 814 -18.66 -2.45 -3.76
N PHE A 815 -19.25 -2.02 -2.65
CA PHE A 815 -19.81 -2.94 -1.65
C PHE A 815 -21.02 -3.72 -2.18
N THR A 816 -21.87 -3.07 -2.97
CA THR A 816 -23.03 -3.73 -3.60
C THR A 816 -22.59 -4.74 -4.65
N THR A 817 -21.58 -4.39 -5.47
CA THR A 817 -20.96 -5.31 -6.43
C THR A 817 -20.35 -6.51 -5.73
N LEU A 818 -19.61 -6.31 -4.63
CA LEU A 818 -18.99 -7.41 -3.88
C LEU A 818 -20.05 -8.36 -3.30
N LYS A 819 -21.17 -7.85 -2.80
CA LYS A 819 -22.29 -8.67 -2.32
C LYS A 819 -22.87 -9.55 -3.44
N TYR A 820 -23.13 -8.98 -4.62
CA TYR A 820 -23.64 -9.74 -5.76
C TYR A 820 -22.60 -10.72 -6.32
N LEU A 821 -21.33 -10.33 -6.33
CA LEU A 821 -20.23 -11.16 -6.80
C LEU A 821 -20.02 -12.36 -5.87
N ALA A 822 -20.15 -12.19 -4.56
CA ALA A 822 -20.05 -13.29 -3.60
C ALA A 822 -21.15 -14.36 -3.84
N VAL A 823 -22.38 -13.93 -4.10
CA VAL A 823 -23.52 -14.83 -4.35
C VAL A 823 -23.39 -15.52 -5.71
N ILE A 824 -23.20 -14.76 -6.79
CA ILE A 824 -23.09 -15.31 -8.15
C ILE A 824 -21.81 -16.15 -8.26
N GLY A 825 -20.70 -15.70 -7.68
CA GLY A 825 -19.43 -16.40 -7.64
C GLY A 825 -19.50 -17.71 -6.88
N GLY A 826 -20.17 -17.75 -5.72
CA GLY A 826 -20.39 -18.99 -4.96
C GLY A 826 -21.18 -20.03 -5.76
N ILE A 827 -22.27 -19.63 -6.41
CA ILE A 827 -23.09 -20.51 -7.25
C ILE A 827 -22.29 -21.00 -8.47
N THR A 828 -21.51 -20.12 -9.10
CA THR A 828 -20.66 -20.44 -10.26
C THR A 828 -19.53 -21.39 -9.86
N PHE A 829 -18.96 -21.24 -8.66
CA PHE A 829 -17.89 -22.10 -8.16
C PHE A 829 -18.37 -23.54 -7.88
N VAL A 830 -19.51 -23.70 -7.21
CA VAL A 830 -20.07 -25.03 -6.92
C VAL A 830 -20.48 -25.76 -8.21
N SER A 831 -21.11 -25.05 -9.14
CA SER A 831 -21.49 -25.63 -10.43
C SER A 831 -20.26 -25.95 -11.30
N GLY A 832 -19.27 -25.07 -11.35
CA GLY A 832 -18.01 -25.27 -12.08
C GLY A 832 -17.18 -26.44 -11.57
N THR A 833 -17.08 -26.64 -10.25
CA THR A 833 -16.38 -27.80 -9.68
C THR A 833 -17.05 -29.13 -10.04
N SER A 834 -18.38 -29.16 -10.11
CA SER A 834 -19.12 -30.33 -10.58
C SER A 834 -18.88 -30.60 -12.06
N VAL A 835 -18.85 -29.57 -12.91
CA VAL A 835 -18.56 -29.68 -14.34
C VAL A 835 -17.15 -30.20 -14.58
N LEU A 836 -16.15 -29.62 -13.90
CA LEU A 836 -14.75 -30.04 -14.02
C LEU A 836 -14.54 -31.48 -13.54
N ARG A 837 -15.21 -31.91 -12.48
CA ARG A 837 -15.16 -33.30 -12.02
C ARG A 837 -15.77 -34.28 -13.03
N SER A 838 -16.88 -33.90 -13.68
CA SER A 838 -17.48 -34.70 -14.75
C SER A 838 -16.52 -34.85 -15.94
N ILE A 839 -15.90 -33.74 -16.37
CA ILE A 839 -14.94 -33.73 -17.48
C ILE A 839 -13.70 -34.56 -17.14
N ALA A 840 -13.19 -34.48 -15.90
CA ALA A 840 -12.06 -35.28 -15.43
C ALA A 840 -12.39 -36.78 -15.42
N ASN A 841 -13.57 -37.16 -14.93
CA ASN A 841 -14.02 -38.55 -14.93
C ASN A 841 -14.19 -39.12 -16.35
N ASP A 842 -14.69 -38.32 -17.30
CA ASP A 842 -14.83 -38.73 -18.69
C ASP A 842 -13.46 -38.87 -19.40
N ARG A 843 -12.47 -38.04 -19.04
CA ARG A 843 -11.08 -38.20 -19.51
C ARG A 843 -10.44 -39.47 -18.93
N MET A 844 -10.58 -39.72 -17.63
CA MET A 844 -10.05 -40.94 -17.00
C MET A 844 -10.68 -42.20 -17.60
N LYS A 845 -11.99 -42.21 -17.88
CA LYS A 845 -12.66 -43.33 -18.56
C LYS A 845 -12.20 -43.54 -20.00
N LYS A 846 -11.74 -42.48 -20.68
CA LYS A 846 -11.16 -42.56 -22.03
C LYS A 846 -9.70 -43.02 -22.02
N GLU A 847 -8.94 -42.76 -20.96
CA GLU A 847 -7.57 -43.26 -20.80
C GLU A 847 -7.53 -44.71 -20.28
N LEU A 848 -8.59 -45.17 -19.61
CA LEU A 848 -8.77 -46.54 -19.14
C LEU A 848 -9.38 -47.49 -20.20
N ARG A 849 -9.82 -46.97 -21.35
CA ARG A 849 -10.28 -47.72 -22.53
C ARG A 849 -9.20 -47.65 -23.60
#